data_AF-A0A9C8GKA5-F1
#
_entry.id   AF-A0A9C8GKA5-F1
#
_cell.length_a   1.000
_cell.length_b   1.000
_cell.length_c   1.000
_cell.angle_alpha   90.00
_cell.angle_beta   90.00
_cell.angle_gamma   90.00
#
_symmetry.space_group_name_H-M   'P 1'
#
loop_
_entity.id
_entity.type
_entity.pdbx_description
1 polymer ?
#
loop_
_entity_poly.entity_id
_entity_poly.type
_entity_poly.pdbx_seq_one_letter_code
_entity_poly.pdbx_strand_id
1 'polypeptide(L)'
;MTGTTSNELTYRIEMVGRDREIDRLRTYLHARGERRFVYYWARGGLGKTRLLEELQDLVDEAGPGYHSTPIIDLYHTDTHSTSDVERAVVNGLDPEEHYFAPYRCERTRYELLRERGSDPSVLETHRKRLGELFVQGCRDMALDARKLVICFDTVELLQYESSTVEEIAGLDTADTRLKPWLLDKLSQLANVLVVLAGRPKLPADGETADPQERLITDLQLAFGDDLTVVELAPFTRQETKIFIDTISHGVEIIPDEYLPIVHRLTGGRPIFLHLIVDLINVLAPAPGVVLEMFDQYADLVDVPADDPRLEEAREKVEIQILRGVSNQAGELGGYLARIALMPKGIDQEILHQSLGVPRDEADQLIGQMSGLSFVKRFKAIPGAQRLHGERLFLHDEMYRLMTDPEIIPYLRINERAVAHALVMAYYVPRIRALEEQIRGEPPEKRIDLRERLQKLQVERLYYLLVHNPRLGYEAYQNLSDEANRNRWVGYGMRLLDEFLRFYNAPGRREQFETAGISHEQIIRESAQMWVERFHWWGQYNREIPFARYILDHPEAFFIRTEEDVTILGNVAALWSRARAMLHGYEPNVQEEALAMLHRLPKLSHCTSQQLLARARLATSIGYQFRRGGVLSQAAHYYSEANAAFRKVNFYQDELAIVMNNLANVYAEQGRMVLASPLANKALRINEDMGNEYSTGLTLVGLSAIARMQRNHAQAISYGQEALELFRDLEDAHGMMWAHLRIGCAKRKKAKGYLEEGRKLEVARRILEEALESVEKALEIAQNADLTSNLPGILAEQGRVYREMGRLAHLVDDEPQGQTCYHESERLLQDALDQDGEAVAVRANTIQDLADVSFLLGDQKGVLQSLAQVEALIGPEYRIVPGQQAPDDDLPTEYFAPLGKVEMTRGQMAFSQGNLQEGIQHYLLAYAYFIRYSSEAAEKDTLIEYLYKRLYDLPVDQQQALLKSVQAWSEANNLGVDVSSFIQALENLLGI
;
A
#
# COMPACT_ATOMS: atom_id res chain seq x y z
N MET A 1 32.70 24.51 40.62
CA MET A 1 33.30 23.39 41.38
C MET A 1 32.75 22.11 40.78
N THR A 2 33.67 21.31 40.27
CA THR A 2 33.51 20.07 39.50
C THR A 2 32.88 18.95 40.32
N GLY A 3 31.78 18.39 39.83
CA GLY A 3 31.25 17.09 40.26
C GLY A 3 31.39 16.12 39.10
N THR A 4 32.42 15.28 39.18
CA THR A 4 32.82 14.24 38.22
C THR A 4 31.69 13.24 37.96
N THR A 5 31.28 13.15 36.70
CA THR A 5 30.62 11.99 36.11
C THR A 5 31.56 10.79 36.23
N SER A 6 31.14 9.75 36.95
CA SER A 6 31.81 8.46 36.97
C SER A 6 31.78 7.85 35.57
N ASN A 7 32.93 7.83 34.91
CA ASN A 7 33.17 7.05 33.70
C ASN A 7 32.82 5.58 33.96
N GLU A 8 31.84 5.05 33.23
CA GLU A 8 31.79 3.63 32.90
C GLU A 8 33.01 3.33 32.01
N LEU A 9 34.14 3.02 32.63
CA LEU A 9 35.30 2.45 31.97
C LEU A 9 35.00 0.97 31.68
N THR A 10 34.26 0.69 30.61
CA THR A 10 34.40 -0.59 29.91
C THR A 10 35.82 -0.63 29.35
N TYR A 11 36.68 -1.44 29.97
CA TYR A 11 38.03 -1.72 29.48
C TYR A 11 37.88 -2.34 28.08
N ARG A 12 38.19 -1.59 27.02
CA ARG A 12 38.02 -2.03 25.64
C ARG A 12 39.26 -2.82 25.23
N ILE A 13 39.06 -4.07 24.83
CA ILE A 13 40.13 -4.99 24.42
C ILE A 13 40.76 -4.46 23.11
N GLU A 14 42.08 -4.23 23.12
CA GLU A 14 42.86 -3.83 21.94
C GLU A 14 42.68 -4.86 20.81
N MET A 15 42.58 -4.40 19.56
CA MET A 15 42.35 -5.29 18.43
C MET A 15 43.58 -6.18 18.17
N VAL A 16 43.38 -7.50 18.15
CA VAL A 16 44.45 -8.49 17.95
C VAL A 16 44.39 -9.10 16.56
N GLY A 17 45.54 -9.21 15.87
CA GLY A 17 45.71 -10.05 14.67
C GLY A 17 44.99 -9.54 13.41
N ARG A 18 44.76 -8.23 13.29
CA ARG A 18 43.98 -7.62 12.18
C ARG A 18 44.67 -6.40 11.55
N ASP A 19 45.99 -6.29 11.68
CA ASP A 19 46.77 -5.13 11.22
C ASP A 19 46.56 -4.85 9.73
N ARG A 20 46.50 -5.90 8.89
CA ARG A 20 46.28 -5.76 7.44
C ARG A 20 44.91 -5.18 7.11
N GLU A 21 43.87 -5.63 7.79
CA GLU A 21 42.51 -5.15 7.61
C GLU A 21 42.37 -3.70 8.10
N ILE A 22 42.97 -3.37 9.25
CA ILE A 22 43.02 -2.02 9.82
C ILE A 22 43.77 -1.06 8.90
N ASP A 23 44.95 -1.44 8.39
CA ASP A 23 45.73 -0.62 7.48
C ASP A 23 45.00 -0.37 6.15
N ARG A 24 44.27 -1.37 5.65
CA ARG A 24 43.39 -1.20 4.47
C ARG A 24 42.31 -0.17 4.75
N LEU A 25 41.58 -0.32 5.86
CA LEU A 25 40.52 0.59 6.25
C LEU A 25 41.04 2.02 6.43
N ARG A 26 42.19 2.19 7.10
CA ARG A 26 42.87 3.48 7.24
C ARG A 26 43.24 4.09 5.89
N THR A 27 43.76 3.28 4.97
CA THR A 27 44.08 3.73 3.60
C THR A 27 42.84 4.22 2.87
N TYR A 28 41.75 3.46 2.90
CA TYR A 28 40.50 3.82 2.22
C TYR A 28 39.80 5.02 2.86
N LEU A 29 39.88 5.14 4.18
CA LEU A 29 39.36 6.29 4.94
C LEU A 29 40.01 7.60 4.45
N HIS A 30 41.33 7.60 4.23
CA HIS A 30 42.06 8.79 3.79
C HIS A 30 42.09 9.02 2.27
N ALA A 31 41.58 8.08 1.46
CA ALA A 31 41.55 8.19 0.00
C ALA A 31 40.46 9.15 -0.49
N ARG A 32 40.74 10.47 -0.50
CA ARG A 32 39.75 11.52 -0.79
C ARG A 32 39.12 11.42 -2.19
N GLY A 33 37.82 11.69 -2.26
CA GLY A 33 37.06 11.73 -3.53
C GLY A 33 36.70 10.35 -4.09
N GLU A 34 37.37 9.29 -3.64
CA GLU A 34 37.09 7.92 -4.04
C GLU A 34 35.88 7.34 -3.30
N ARG A 35 35.13 6.48 -3.98
CA ARG A 35 34.16 5.58 -3.35
C ARG A 35 34.80 4.20 -3.19
N ARG A 36 34.69 3.62 -2.01
CA ARG A 36 35.27 2.30 -1.68
C ARG A 36 34.23 1.47 -0.95
N PHE A 37 34.04 0.23 -1.39
CA PHE A 37 33.14 -0.73 -0.76
C PHE A 37 33.95 -1.92 -0.27
N VAL A 38 33.78 -2.32 0.99
CA VAL A 38 34.49 -3.47 1.57
C VAL A 38 33.50 -4.44 2.17
N TYR A 39 33.53 -5.70 1.71
CA TYR A 39 32.76 -6.79 2.31
C TYR A 39 33.68 -7.72 3.08
N TYR A 40 33.62 -7.62 4.41
CA TYR A 40 34.28 -8.56 5.32
C TYR A 40 33.33 -9.70 5.67
N TRP A 41 33.72 -10.92 5.35
CA TRP A 41 32.94 -12.09 5.70
C TRP A 41 33.77 -13.15 6.41
N ALA A 42 33.12 -13.92 7.28
CA ALA A 42 33.77 -14.98 8.03
C ALA A 42 32.75 -15.96 8.59
N ARG A 43 33.10 -17.24 8.62
CA ARG A 43 32.39 -18.26 9.42
C ARG A 43 32.47 -17.84 10.90
N GLY A 44 31.41 -18.07 11.67
CA GLY A 44 31.07 -17.38 12.93
C GLY A 44 32.20 -17.04 13.92
N GLY A 45 32.04 -15.91 14.62
CA GLY A 45 32.85 -15.60 15.81
C GLY A 45 34.26 -15.04 15.60
N LEU A 46 34.62 -14.63 14.38
CA LEU A 46 35.95 -14.14 13.99
C LEU A 46 36.22 -12.63 14.18
N GLY A 47 35.35 -11.92 14.90
CA GLY A 47 35.58 -10.49 15.24
C GLY A 47 35.16 -9.48 14.18
N LYS A 48 34.14 -9.79 13.37
CA LYS A 48 33.60 -8.89 12.33
C LYS A 48 33.04 -7.57 12.90
N THR A 49 32.14 -7.67 13.88
CA THR A 49 31.58 -6.50 14.58
C THR A 49 32.67 -5.66 15.25
N ARG A 50 33.68 -6.31 15.85
CA ARG A 50 34.84 -5.63 16.45
C ARG A 50 35.65 -4.83 15.41
N LEU A 51 35.75 -5.33 14.18
CA LEU A 51 36.42 -4.61 13.09
C LEU A 51 35.64 -3.34 12.68
N LEU A 52 34.31 -3.39 12.69
CA LEU A 52 33.48 -2.21 12.44
C LEU A 52 33.59 -1.19 13.58
N GLU A 53 33.64 -1.67 14.82
CA GLU A 53 33.87 -0.82 15.99
C GLU A 53 35.23 -0.10 15.93
N GLU A 54 36.29 -0.82 15.54
CA GLU A 54 37.62 -0.23 15.36
C GLU A 54 37.62 0.82 14.24
N LEU A 55 36.85 0.62 13.16
CA LEU A 55 36.68 1.62 12.12
C LEU A 55 36.03 2.90 12.64
N GLN A 56 35.07 2.80 13.57
CA GLN A 56 34.49 4.00 14.19
C GLN A 56 35.55 4.77 14.98
N ASP A 57 36.41 4.06 15.72
CA ASP A 57 37.52 4.67 16.45
C ASP A 57 38.51 5.35 15.49
N LEU A 58 38.84 4.72 14.36
CA LEU A 58 39.69 5.32 13.32
C LEU A 58 39.08 6.59 12.72
N VAL A 59 37.75 6.65 12.57
CA VAL A 59 37.05 7.87 12.11
C VAL A 59 37.18 8.97 13.15
N ASP A 60 36.95 8.65 14.42
CA ASP A 60 37.06 9.61 15.53
C ASP A 60 38.49 10.16 15.66
N GLU A 61 39.50 9.31 15.48
CA GLU A 61 40.91 9.70 15.45
C GLU A 61 41.26 10.59 14.25
N ALA A 62 40.66 10.36 13.08
CA ALA A 62 40.90 11.14 11.87
C ALA A 62 40.41 12.60 11.99
N GLY A 63 39.50 12.87 12.93
CA GLY A 63 39.08 14.19 13.35
C GLY A 63 38.05 14.87 12.43
N PRO A 64 37.91 16.20 12.50
CA PRO A 64 36.82 16.92 11.84
C PRO A 64 36.75 16.72 10.32
N GLY A 65 35.53 16.54 9.82
CA GLY A 65 35.21 16.30 8.41
C GLY A 65 35.19 14.82 8.00
N TYR A 66 35.51 13.90 8.91
CA TYR A 66 35.20 12.47 8.74
C TYR A 66 33.87 12.18 9.45
N HIS A 67 32.91 11.61 8.74
CA HIS A 67 31.57 11.35 9.28
C HIS A 67 31.25 9.87 9.14
N SER A 68 30.76 9.24 10.21
CA SER A 68 30.40 7.83 10.21
C SER A 68 29.03 7.60 10.81
N THR A 69 28.28 6.65 10.24
CA THR A 69 27.08 6.14 10.91
C THR A 69 27.47 5.32 12.16
N PRO A 70 26.56 5.20 13.14
CA PRO A 70 26.56 4.05 14.03
C PRO A 70 26.55 2.74 13.23
N ILE A 71 26.97 1.63 13.83
CA ILE A 71 26.86 0.32 13.18
C ILE A 71 25.38 0.01 12.96
N ILE A 72 24.98 -0.12 11.70
CA ILE A 72 23.62 -0.48 11.32
C ILE A 72 23.54 -2.01 11.28
N ASP A 73 23.09 -2.61 12.38
CA ASP A 73 22.94 -4.05 12.49
C ASP A 73 21.60 -4.49 11.89
N LEU A 74 21.67 -5.21 10.77
CA LEU A 74 20.52 -5.65 9.99
C LEU A 74 19.77 -6.86 10.60
N TYR A 75 20.19 -7.30 11.79
CA TYR A 75 19.49 -8.28 12.61
C TYR A 75 18.19 -7.75 13.22
N HIS A 76 18.14 -6.46 13.55
CA HIS A 76 17.04 -5.92 14.31
C HIS A 76 15.85 -5.53 13.43
N THR A 77 14.64 -5.79 13.92
CA THR A 77 13.39 -5.39 13.24
C THR A 77 13.33 -3.89 12.93
N ASP A 78 14.10 -3.08 13.67
CA ASP A 78 14.28 -1.65 13.46
C ASP A 78 14.98 -1.26 12.15
N THR A 79 15.54 -2.22 11.40
CA THR A 79 16.27 -1.99 10.13
C THR A 79 15.82 -2.90 8.99
N HIS A 80 14.63 -3.51 9.09
CA HIS A 80 14.12 -4.49 8.10
C HIS A 80 13.29 -3.87 6.96
N SER A 81 13.26 -2.54 6.82
CA SER A 81 12.61 -1.87 5.69
C SER A 81 13.51 -0.83 5.04
N THR A 82 13.23 -0.47 3.78
CA THR A 82 13.94 0.61 3.08
C THR A 82 13.89 1.91 3.86
N SER A 83 12.69 2.28 4.34
CA SER A 83 12.46 3.48 5.15
C SER A 83 13.28 3.50 6.44
N ASP A 84 13.40 2.34 7.10
CA ASP A 84 14.17 2.22 8.34
C ASP A 84 15.67 2.44 8.09
N VAL A 85 16.22 1.80 7.04
CA VAL A 85 17.64 1.92 6.68
C VAL A 85 17.98 3.32 6.18
N GLU A 86 17.13 3.93 5.35
CA GLU A 86 17.29 5.33 4.95
C GLU A 86 17.40 6.24 6.18
N ARG A 87 16.48 6.10 7.13
CA ARG A 87 16.44 6.93 8.35
C ARG A 87 17.66 6.70 9.23
N ALA A 88 18.11 5.45 9.38
CA ALA A 88 19.31 5.09 10.13
C ALA A 88 20.58 5.72 9.53
N VAL A 89 20.74 5.69 8.21
CA VAL A 89 21.87 6.32 7.52
C VAL A 89 21.81 7.85 7.63
N VAL A 90 20.66 8.46 7.35
CA VAL A 90 20.48 9.93 7.39
C VAL A 90 20.78 10.49 8.77
N ASN A 91 20.20 9.91 9.81
CA ASN A 91 20.41 10.37 11.19
C ASN A 91 21.80 10.02 11.73
N GLY A 92 22.40 8.94 11.23
CA GLY A 92 23.76 8.56 11.59
C GLY A 92 24.81 9.51 11.01
N LEU A 93 24.66 9.90 9.74
CA LEU A 93 25.61 10.80 9.06
C LEU A 93 25.40 12.29 9.43
N ASP A 94 24.15 12.74 9.52
CA ASP A 94 23.79 14.15 9.74
C ASP A 94 22.92 14.32 11.00
N PRO A 95 23.48 14.09 12.19
CA PRO A 95 22.75 14.23 13.46
C PRO A 95 22.42 15.68 13.81
N GLU A 96 23.14 16.65 13.23
CA GLU A 96 22.93 18.09 13.45
C GLU A 96 21.97 18.72 12.41
N GLU A 97 21.45 17.90 11.48
CA GLU A 97 20.43 18.26 10.48
C GLU A 97 20.83 19.35 9.47
N HIS A 98 22.10 19.39 9.06
CA HIS A 98 22.63 20.38 8.12
C HIS A 98 22.35 20.07 6.65
N TYR A 99 22.30 18.80 6.26
CA TYR A 99 22.33 18.38 4.85
C TYR A 99 21.01 17.74 4.37
N PHE A 100 20.25 17.11 5.27
CA PHE A 100 19.06 16.34 4.89
C PHE A 100 17.72 17.05 5.16
N ALA A 101 17.71 18.38 5.34
CA ALA A 101 16.46 19.12 5.59
C ALA A 101 15.36 18.88 4.54
N PRO A 102 15.63 18.87 3.20
CA PRO A 102 14.62 18.53 2.21
C PRO A 102 14.08 17.11 2.35
N TYR A 103 14.96 16.14 2.64
CA TYR A 103 14.57 14.74 2.86
C TYR A 103 13.68 14.59 4.10
N ARG A 104 14.01 15.24 5.22
CA ARG A 104 13.24 15.19 6.47
C ARG A 104 11.85 15.81 6.30
N CYS A 105 11.76 16.92 5.58
CA CYS A 105 10.48 17.55 5.22
C CYS A 105 9.62 16.62 4.37
N GLU A 106 10.19 16.06 3.29
CA GLU A 106 9.49 15.14 2.41
C GLU A 106 9.06 13.86 3.13
N ARG A 107 9.87 13.37 4.09
CA ARG A 107 9.57 12.18 4.89
C ARG A 107 8.34 12.41 5.75
N THR A 108 8.31 13.53 6.47
CA THR A 108 7.18 13.91 7.31
C THR A 108 5.90 14.00 6.49
N ARG A 109 6.00 14.60 5.29
CA ARG A 109 4.89 14.73 4.35
C ARG A 109 4.39 13.36 3.84
N TYR A 110 5.30 12.51 3.39
CA TYR A 110 4.98 11.14 2.93
C TYR A 110 4.27 10.32 4.02
N GLU A 111 4.76 10.38 5.26
CA GLU A 111 4.19 9.62 6.37
C GLU A 111 2.79 10.14 6.75
N LEU A 112 2.57 11.46 6.71
CA LEU A 112 1.27 12.07 6.95
C LEU A 112 0.24 11.71 5.86
N LEU A 113 0.63 11.81 4.59
CA LEU A 113 -0.22 11.41 3.46
C LEU A 113 -0.61 9.93 3.55
N ARG A 114 0.35 9.07 3.88
CA ARG A 114 0.10 7.64 4.09
C ARG A 114 -0.86 7.39 5.24
N GLU A 115 -0.71 8.11 6.35
CA GLU A 115 -1.56 7.99 7.53
C GLU A 115 -3.01 8.42 7.27
N ARG A 116 -3.22 9.42 6.41
CA ARG A 116 -4.53 9.94 6.00
C ARG A 116 -5.19 9.11 4.88
N GLY A 117 -4.48 8.13 4.32
CA GLY A 117 -5.00 7.22 3.30
C GLY A 117 -4.95 7.75 1.87
N SER A 118 -3.97 8.60 1.53
CA SER A 118 -3.76 9.15 0.17
C SER A 118 -3.67 8.08 -0.92
N ASP A 119 -4.02 8.45 -2.15
CA ASP A 119 -3.95 7.63 -3.36
C ASP A 119 -2.58 6.92 -3.54
N PRO A 120 -2.53 5.66 -4.02
CA PRO A 120 -1.25 4.95 -4.17
C PRO A 120 -0.27 5.66 -5.11
N SER A 121 -0.76 6.31 -6.17
CA SER A 121 0.10 6.98 -7.16
C SER A 121 0.79 8.21 -6.56
N VAL A 122 0.10 8.93 -5.67
CA VAL A 122 0.66 10.06 -4.90
C VAL A 122 1.75 9.54 -3.96
N LEU A 123 1.46 8.52 -3.16
CA LEU A 123 2.44 7.92 -2.25
C LEU A 123 3.68 7.39 -2.97
N GLU A 124 3.51 6.79 -4.14
CA GLU A 124 4.62 6.28 -4.95
C GLU A 124 5.51 7.41 -5.48
N THR A 125 4.91 8.55 -5.86
CA THR A 125 5.64 9.74 -6.30
C THR A 125 6.55 10.28 -5.18
N HIS A 126 5.99 10.46 -3.97
CA HIS A 126 6.77 10.89 -2.80
C HIS A 126 7.84 9.86 -2.39
N ARG A 127 7.55 8.55 -2.50
CA ARG A 127 8.51 7.49 -2.22
C ARG A 127 9.73 7.55 -3.15
N LYS A 128 9.51 7.74 -4.46
CA LYS A 128 10.60 7.93 -5.43
C LYS A 128 11.42 9.18 -5.11
N ARG A 129 10.72 10.28 -4.79
CA ARG A 129 11.35 11.55 -4.41
C ARG A 129 12.23 11.42 -3.16
N LEU A 130 11.80 10.65 -2.16
CA LEU A 130 12.59 10.36 -0.97
C LEU A 130 13.92 9.68 -1.29
N GLY A 131 13.91 8.70 -2.20
CA GLY A 131 15.13 8.03 -2.65
C GLY A 131 16.10 8.96 -3.38
N GLU A 132 15.58 9.90 -4.19
CA GLU A 132 16.39 10.93 -4.85
C GLU A 132 17.01 11.90 -3.85
N LEU A 133 16.20 12.40 -2.90
CA LEU A 133 16.64 13.33 -1.87
C LEU A 133 17.64 12.70 -0.91
N PHE A 134 17.51 11.40 -0.63
CA PHE A 134 18.50 10.63 0.14
C PHE A 134 19.88 10.67 -0.55
N VAL A 135 19.93 10.31 -1.84
CA VAL A 135 21.19 10.33 -2.61
C VAL A 135 21.73 11.76 -2.72
N GLN A 136 20.87 12.73 -2.95
CA GLN A 136 21.25 14.14 -3.03
C GLN A 136 21.88 14.63 -1.71
N GLY A 137 21.24 14.39 -0.56
CA GLY A 137 21.77 14.79 0.74
C GLY A 137 23.14 14.17 1.03
N CYS A 138 23.34 12.90 0.71
CA CYS A 138 24.65 12.24 0.82
C CYS A 138 25.70 12.90 -0.10
N ARG A 139 25.34 13.28 -1.33
CA ARG A 139 26.25 13.96 -2.27
C ARG A 139 26.61 15.36 -1.79
N ASP A 140 25.64 16.13 -1.32
CA ASP A 140 25.86 17.48 -0.81
C ASP A 140 26.79 17.45 0.40
N MET A 141 26.56 16.52 1.34
CA MET A 141 27.44 16.29 2.49
C MET A 141 28.85 15.84 2.07
N ALA A 142 28.94 14.98 1.05
CA ALA A 142 30.21 14.47 0.54
C ALA A 142 31.14 15.55 -0.05
N LEU A 143 30.60 16.72 -0.45
CA LEU A 143 31.39 17.86 -0.96
C LEU A 143 32.21 18.54 0.15
N ASP A 144 31.63 18.64 1.34
CA ASP A 144 32.26 19.27 2.50
C ASP A 144 33.04 18.26 3.35
N ALA A 145 32.62 16.99 3.32
CA ALA A 145 33.25 15.91 4.06
C ALA A 145 34.59 15.50 3.44
N ARG A 146 35.56 15.16 4.31
CA ARG A 146 36.79 14.46 3.91
C ARG A 146 36.49 13.02 3.50
N LYS A 147 35.57 12.35 4.20
CA LYS A 147 35.05 11.01 3.87
C LYS A 147 33.75 10.75 4.63
N LEU A 148 32.78 10.14 3.96
CA LEU A 148 31.60 9.55 4.59
C LEU A 148 31.85 8.05 4.83
N VAL A 149 31.47 7.53 5.98
CA VAL A 149 31.64 6.13 6.35
C VAL A 149 30.28 5.53 6.73
N ILE A 150 29.93 4.40 6.13
CA ILE A 150 28.66 3.70 6.42
C ILE A 150 28.99 2.25 6.78
N CYS A 151 28.56 1.82 7.96
CA CYS A 151 28.85 0.50 8.49
C CYS A 151 27.58 -0.34 8.60
N PHE A 152 27.55 -1.49 7.95
CA PHE A 152 26.48 -2.48 8.09
C PHE A 152 27.02 -3.77 8.69
N ASP A 153 26.31 -4.31 9.69
CA ASP A 153 26.58 -5.64 10.24
C ASP A 153 25.44 -6.61 9.88
N THR A 154 25.74 -7.90 9.97
CA THR A 154 24.79 -8.99 9.71
C THR A 154 24.18 -8.94 8.31
N VAL A 155 24.98 -8.58 7.29
CA VAL A 155 24.50 -8.36 5.91
C VAL A 155 23.98 -9.62 5.21
N GLU A 156 24.23 -10.81 5.76
CA GLU A 156 23.58 -12.04 5.31
C GLU A 156 22.06 -11.99 5.43
N LEU A 157 21.51 -11.14 6.30
CA LEU A 157 20.07 -10.93 6.40
C LEU A 157 19.51 -10.05 5.28
N LEU A 158 20.37 -9.38 4.49
CA LEU A 158 19.97 -8.79 3.20
C LEU A 158 19.74 -9.85 2.13
N GLN A 159 20.29 -11.06 2.29
CA GLN A 159 20.04 -12.17 1.38
C GLN A 159 18.63 -12.69 1.63
N TYR A 160 17.65 -11.97 1.08
CA TYR A 160 16.26 -12.40 1.10
C TYR A 160 16.16 -13.80 0.55
N GLU A 161 15.34 -14.59 1.21
CA GLU A 161 14.77 -15.76 0.57
C GLU A 161 13.84 -15.22 -0.50
N SER A 162 14.25 -15.36 -1.75
CA SER A 162 13.33 -15.24 -2.87
C SER A 162 12.18 -16.18 -2.57
N SER A 163 10.97 -15.63 -2.59
CA SER A 163 9.80 -16.50 -2.57
C SER A 163 9.89 -17.33 -3.84
N THR A 164 9.62 -18.64 -3.74
CA THR A 164 9.51 -19.52 -4.91
C THR A 164 8.56 -18.92 -5.97
N VAL A 165 7.54 -18.16 -5.54
CA VAL A 165 6.65 -17.40 -6.43
C VAL A 165 7.38 -16.33 -7.25
N GLU A 166 8.29 -15.58 -6.64
CA GLU A 166 9.06 -14.53 -7.32
C GLU A 166 9.99 -15.14 -8.37
N GLU A 167 10.62 -16.27 -8.06
CA GLU A 167 11.51 -16.99 -8.99
C GLU A 167 10.75 -17.56 -10.17
N ILE A 168 9.64 -18.27 -9.92
CA ILE A 168 8.80 -18.87 -10.96
C ILE A 168 8.30 -17.80 -11.94
N ALA A 169 7.90 -16.63 -11.43
CA ALA A 169 7.29 -15.58 -12.23
C ALA A 169 8.26 -14.49 -12.71
N GLY A 170 9.54 -14.53 -12.31
CA GLY A 170 10.53 -13.50 -12.64
C GLY A 170 10.10 -12.10 -12.19
N LEU A 171 9.51 -11.97 -11.01
CA LEU A 171 8.99 -10.68 -10.52
C LEU A 171 10.13 -9.70 -10.21
N ASP A 172 10.15 -8.54 -10.88
CA ASP A 172 11.08 -7.46 -10.54
C ASP A 172 10.62 -6.72 -9.28
N THR A 173 11.03 -7.20 -8.10
CA THR A 173 10.70 -6.59 -6.80
C THR A 173 11.79 -5.64 -6.29
N ALA A 174 12.70 -5.18 -7.17
CA ALA A 174 13.88 -4.41 -6.79
C ALA A 174 13.55 -3.17 -5.95
N ASP A 175 12.55 -2.39 -6.38
CA ASP A 175 12.14 -1.16 -5.70
C ASP A 175 11.41 -1.37 -4.37
N THR A 176 10.94 -2.59 -4.11
CA THR A 176 10.16 -2.95 -2.91
C THR A 176 10.97 -3.72 -1.87
N ARG A 177 12.08 -4.35 -2.29
CA ARG A 177 12.99 -5.12 -1.44
C ARG A 177 14.15 -4.24 -0.98
N LEU A 178 14.59 -4.42 0.26
CA LEU A 178 15.65 -3.56 0.80
C LEU A 178 17.03 -3.84 0.18
N LYS A 179 17.38 -5.07 -0.23
CA LYS A 179 18.71 -5.37 -0.83
C LYS A 179 18.90 -4.67 -2.18
N PRO A 180 18.04 -4.88 -3.20
CA PRO A 180 18.24 -4.23 -4.50
C PRO A 180 18.21 -2.71 -4.38
N TRP A 181 17.28 -2.17 -3.58
CA TRP A 181 17.22 -0.74 -3.28
C TRP A 181 18.52 -0.22 -2.62
N LEU A 182 19.06 -0.93 -1.61
CA LEU A 182 20.27 -0.50 -0.91
C LEU A 182 21.49 -0.50 -1.84
N LEU A 183 21.65 -1.54 -2.64
CA LEU A 183 22.74 -1.64 -3.61
C LEU A 183 22.63 -0.54 -4.68
N ASP A 184 21.42 -0.27 -5.20
CA ASP A 184 21.17 0.84 -6.12
C ASP A 184 21.59 2.18 -5.49
N LYS A 185 21.10 2.52 -4.30
CA LYS A 185 21.39 3.83 -3.68
C LYS A 185 22.84 3.99 -3.30
N LEU A 186 23.46 2.97 -2.71
CA LEU A 186 24.87 3.03 -2.31
C LEU A 186 25.81 3.19 -3.52
N SER A 187 25.48 2.59 -4.67
CA SER A 187 26.28 2.70 -5.90
C SER A 187 26.35 4.14 -6.44
N GLN A 188 25.36 4.97 -6.10
CA GLN A 188 25.22 6.35 -6.57
C GLN A 188 25.96 7.38 -5.70
N LEU A 189 26.53 6.94 -4.57
CA LEU A 189 27.25 7.79 -3.63
C LEU A 189 28.69 8.08 -4.09
N ALA A 190 29.21 9.22 -3.65
CA ALA A 190 30.58 9.66 -3.93
C ALA A 190 31.32 9.97 -2.63
N ASN A 191 32.66 9.92 -2.66
CA ASN A 191 33.52 10.17 -1.50
C ASN A 191 33.09 9.41 -0.22
N VAL A 192 32.82 8.11 -0.39
CA VAL A 192 32.27 7.24 0.66
C VAL A 192 33.13 5.99 0.87
N LEU A 193 33.20 5.51 2.10
CA LEU A 193 33.69 4.19 2.47
C LEU A 193 32.52 3.41 3.09
N VAL A 194 32.02 2.40 2.38
CA VAL A 194 30.98 1.51 2.90
C VAL A 194 31.62 0.21 3.32
N VAL A 195 31.39 -0.20 4.57
CA VAL A 195 31.89 -1.47 5.10
C VAL A 195 30.72 -2.36 5.47
N LEU A 196 30.65 -3.49 4.80
CA LEU A 196 29.65 -4.54 4.97
C LEU A 196 30.31 -5.68 5.74
N ALA A 197 29.70 -6.13 6.83
CA ALA A 197 30.16 -7.28 7.60
C ALA A 197 29.09 -8.36 7.66
N GLY A 198 29.45 -9.61 7.38
CA GLY A 198 28.48 -10.70 7.40
C GLY A 198 29.06 -12.11 7.42
N ARG A 199 28.20 -13.12 7.37
CA ARG A 199 28.59 -14.53 7.33
C ARG A 199 27.94 -15.26 6.15
N PRO A 200 28.49 -16.41 5.70
CA PRO A 200 27.80 -17.23 4.72
C PRO A 200 26.44 -17.67 5.26
N LYS A 201 25.37 -17.41 4.51
CA LYS A 201 24.04 -17.92 4.83
C LYS A 201 23.97 -19.40 4.49
N LEU A 202 23.33 -20.20 5.36
CA LEU A 202 23.07 -21.59 5.04
C LEU A 202 22.06 -21.67 3.88
N PRO A 203 22.27 -22.53 2.88
CA PRO A 203 21.30 -22.72 1.80
C PRO A 203 19.98 -23.22 2.39
N ALA A 204 18.86 -22.67 1.92
CA ALA A 204 17.54 -23.16 2.30
C ALA A 204 17.29 -24.55 1.69
N ASP A 205 16.37 -25.31 2.27
CA ASP A 205 15.97 -26.62 1.73
C ASP A 205 15.50 -26.49 0.26
N GLY A 206 16.22 -27.12 -0.66
CA GLY A 206 15.96 -27.08 -2.10
C GLY A 206 16.70 -25.98 -2.88
N GLU A 207 17.49 -25.14 -2.21
CA GLU A 207 18.32 -24.11 -2.85
C GLU A 207 19.59 -24.74 -3.44
N THR A 208 19.82 -24.55 -4.75
CA THR A 208 20.92 -25.20 -5.49
C THR A 208 22.15 -24.32 -5.68
N ALA A 209 22.02 -23.01 -5.52
CA ALA A 209 23.10 -22.04 -5.67
C ALA A 209 23.58 -21.52 -4.31
N ASP A 210 24.89 -21.40 -4.12
CA ASP A 210 25.48 -20.90 -2.86
C ASP A 210 25.01 -19.45 -2.58
N PRO A 211 24.28 -19.22 -1.46
CA PRO A 211 23.80 -17.88 -1.11
C PRO A 211 24.93 -16.86 -0.95
N GLN A 212 26.11 -17.29 -0.49
CA GLN A 212 27.27 -16.42 -0.33
C GLN A 212 27.84 -15.99 -1.68
N GLU A 213 27.97 -16.91 -2.63
CA GLU A 213 28.40 -16.58 -4.00
C GLU A 213 27.41 -15.64 -4.67
N ARG A 214 26.10 -15.83 -4.44
CA ARG A 214 25.06 -14.94 -4.96
C ARG A 214 25.19 -13.52 -4.41
N LEU A 215 25.38 -13.36 -3.09
CA LEU A 215 25.59 -12.04 -2.50
C LEU A 215 26.85 -11.37 -3.04
N ILE A 216 27.97 -12.10 -3.14
CA ILE A 216 29.21 -11.56 -3.72
C ILE A 216 28.97 -11.11 -5.17
N THR A 217 28.23 -11.90 -5.95
CA THR A 217 27.87 -11.57 -7.34
C THR A 217 27.03 -10.29 -7.39
N ASP A 218 26.01 -10.16 -6.55
CA ASP A 218 25.17 -8.96 -6.47
C ASP A 218 25.98 -7.70 -6.10
N LEU A 219 26.91 -7.83 -5.15
CA LEU A 219 27.81 -6.76 -4.74
C LEU A 219 28.77 -6.36 -5.87
N GLN A 220 29.33 -7.34 -6.59
CA GLN A 220 30.20 -7.10 -7.75
C GLN A 220 29.45 -6.40 -8.88
N LEU A 221 28.21 -6.81 -9.15
CA LEU A 221 27.35 -6.17 -10.13
C LEU A 221 27.06 -4.70 -9.77
N ALA A 222 26.83 -4.43 -8.47
CA ALA A 222 26.51 -3.09 -7.98
C ALA A 222 27.73 -2.14 -7.92
N PHE A 223 28.91 -2.65 -7.54
CA PHE A 223 30.05 -1.82 -7.15
C PHE A 223 31.29 -1.96 -8.05
N GLY A 224 31.39 -3.01 -8.87
CA GLY A 224 32.49 -3.22 -9.81
C GLY A 224 33.87 -3.18 -9.15
N ASP A 225 34.80 -2.44 -9.76
CA ASP A 225 36.20 -2.32 -9.30
C ASP A 225 36.35 -1.59 -7.94
N ASP A 226 35.31 -0.94 -7.46
CA ASP A 226 35.31 -0.25 -6.18
C ASP A 226 35.10 -1.21 -4.98
N LEU A 227 34.75 -2.48 -5.25
CA LEU A 227 34.52 -3.51 -4.24
C LEU A 227 35.78 -4.29 -3.88
N THR A 228 36.04 -4.42 -2.57
CA THR A 228 37.01 -5.36 -2.00
C THR A 228 36.27 -6.40 -1.17
N VAL A 229 36.37 -7.68 -1.53
CA VAL A 229 35.83 -8.80 -0.74
C VAL A 229 36.94 -9.47 0.03
N VAL A 230 36.75 -9.69 1.33
CA VAL A 230 37.77 -10.22 2.24
C VAL A 230 37.17 -11.28 3.16
N GLU A 231 37.69 -12.50 3.06
CA GLU A 231 37.43 -13.55 4.04
C GLU A 231 38.38 -13.35 5.24
N LEU A 232 37.83 -13.21 6.45
CA LEU A 232 38.64 -13.08 7.66
C LEU A 232 39.19 -14.44 8.08
N ALA A 233 40.51 -14.54 8.23
CA ALA A 233 41.16 -15.72 8.77
C ALA A 233 40.99 -15.83 10.30
N PRO A 234 41.02 -17.05 10.88
CA PRO A 234 41.16 -17.26 12.32
C PRO A 234 42.49 -16.74 12.86
N PHE A 235 42.58 -16.58 14.19
CA PHE A 235 43.82 -16.18 14.83
C PHE A 235 44.90 -17.25 14.66
N THR A 236 46.14 -16.80 14.53
CA THR A 236 47.33 -17.63 14.73
C THR A 236 47.47 -18.02 16.20
N ARG A 237 48.33 -19.00 16.51
CA ARG A 237 48.63 -19.39 17.89
C ARG A 237 49.18 -18.22 18.73
N GLN A 238 50.00 -17.36 18.13
CA GLN A 238 50.55 -16.19 18.82
C GLN A 238 49.47 -15.16 19.12
N GLU A 239 48.61 -14.86 18.15
CA GLU A 239 47.45 -13.98 18.33
C GLU A 239 46.46 -14.54 19.36
N THR A 240 46.27 -15.87 19.39
CA THR A 240 45.45 -16.55 20.40
C THR A 240 45.96 -16.27 21.82
N LYS A 241 47.29 -16.35 22.03
CA LYS A 241 47.90 -16.03 23.33
C LYS A 241 47.66 -14.58 23.71
N ILE A 242 48.02 -13.65 22.81
CA ILE A 242 47.85 -12.22 23.02
C ILE A 242 46.39 -11.90 23.35
N PHE A 243 45.46 -12.49 22.61
CA PHE A 243 44.03 -12.31 22.83
C PHE A 243 43.60 -12.78 24.22
N ILE A 244 43.96 -14.01 24.62
CA ILE A 244 43.65 -14.55 25.96
C ILE A 244 44.22 -13.62 27.04
N ASP A 245 45.48 -13.23 26.94
CA ASP A 245 46.17 -12.36 27.92
C ASP A 245 45.47 -10.99 28.05
N THR A 246 44.99 -10.43 26.93
CA THR A 246 44.26 -9.15 26.92
C THR A 246 42.90 -9.27 27.60
N ILE A 247 42.11 -10.31 27.25
CA ILE A 247 40.76 -10.47 27.82
C ILE A 247 40.79 -10.92 29.29
N SER A 248 41.87 -11.58 29.71
CA SER A 248 42.12 -11.96 31.09
C SER A 248 42.75 -10.85 31.95
N HIS A 249 42.95 -9.66 31.40
CA HIS A 249 43.60 -8.52 32.07
C HIS A 249 44.99 -8.87 32.62
N GLY A 250 45.74 -9.73 31.91
CA GLY A 250 47.07 -10.17 32.29
C GLY A 250 47.11 -11.24 33.39
N VAL A 251 45.95 -11.76 33.83
CA VAL A 251 45.88 -12.92 34.71
C VAL A 251 46.02 -14.19 33.86
N GLU A 252 46.93 -15.09 34.24
CA GLU A 252 47.08 -16.38 33.57
C GLU A 252 45.88 -17.29 33.92
N ILE A 253 44.91 -17.36 33.01
CA ILE A 253 43.70 -18.20 33.14
C ILE A 253 43.94 -19.58 32.52
N ILE A 254 44.64 -19.60 31.37
CA ILE A 254 44.96 -20.81 30.62
C ILE A 254 46.48 -20.96 30.68
N PRO A 255 47.00 -21.95 31.42
CA PRO A 255 48.44 -22.17 31.50
C PRO A 255 49.06 -22.41 30.12
N ASP A 256 50.32 -21.98 29.95
CA ASP A 256 51.05 -22.08 28.66
C ASP A 256 51.10 -23.52 28.07
N GLU A 257 50.99 -24.54 28.90
CA GLU A 257 50.94 -25.96 28.48
C GLU A 257 49.64 -26.31 27.72
N TYR A 258 48.51 -25.69 28.08
CA TYR A 258 47.21 -25.93 27.46
C TYR A 258 46.97 -25.06 26.21
N LEU A 259 47.68 -23.94 26.08
CA LEU A 259 47.53 -23.01 24.96
C LEU A 259 47.57 -23.67 23.56
N PRO A 260 48.53 -24.57 23.21
CA PRO A 260 48.51 -25.25 21.91
C PRO A 260 47.26 -26.11 21.70
N ILE A 261 46.76 -26.76 22.75
CA ILE A 261 45.59 -27.63 22.71
C ILE A 261 44.33 -26.76 22.49
N VAL A 262 44.15 -25.73 23.33
CA VAL A 262 43.04 -24.78 23.24
C VAL A 262 42.99 -24.08 21.88
N HIS A 263 44.13 -23.63 21.35
CA HIS A 263 44.20 -23.02 20.03
C HIS A 263 43.71 -23.96 18.92
N ARG A 264 44.13 -25.23 18.94
CA ARG A 264 43.73 -26.23 17.94
C ARG A 264 42.25 -26.57 18.00
N LEU A 265 41.72 -26.77 19.21
CA LEU A 265 40.32 -27.15 19.46
C LEU A 265 39.34 -25.99 19.26
N THR A 266 39.75 -24.75 19.50
CA THR A 266 38.94 -23.58 19.13
C THR A 266 39.12 -23.19 17.67
N GLY A 267 40.17 -23.67 17.02
CA GLY A 267 40.56 -23.27 15.66
C GLY A 267 40.99 -21.81 15.58
N GLY A 268 41.42 -21.20 16.69
CA GLY A 268 41.75 -19.77 16.77
C GLY A 268 40.52 -18.85 16.63
N ARG A 269 39.30 -19.34 16.92
CA ARG A 269 38.07 -18.55 16.87
C ARG A 269 37.90 -17.70 18.15
N PRO A 270 37.93 -16.36 18.08
CA PRO A 270 37.81 -15.45 19.22
C PRO A 270 36.61 -15.73 20.12
N ILE A 271 35.43 -16.01 19.56
CA ILE A 271 34.22 -16.25 20.36
C ILE A 271 34.38 -17.43 21.33
N PHE A 272 35.02 -18.52 20.90
CA PHE A 272 35.21 -19.69 21.76
C PHE A 272 36.30 -19.47 22.80
N LEU A 273 37.34 -18.69 22.45
CA LEU A 273 38.35 -18.26 23.42
C LEU A 273 37.72 -17.39 24.52
N HIS A 274 36.83 -16.47 24.14
CA HIS A 274 36.01 -15.69 25.06
C HIS A 274 35.13 -16.57 25.94
N LEU A 275 34.41 -17.53 25.36
CA LEU A 275 33.55 -18.44 26.12
C LEU A 275 34.33 -19.28 27.13
N ILE A 276 35.55 -19.74 26.79
CA ILE A 276 36.41 -20.47 27.73
C ILE A 276 36.82 -19.56 28.89
N VAL A 277 37.21 -18.32 28.61
CA VAL A 277 37.58 -17.35 29.65
C VAL A 277 36.39 -17.01 30.54
N ASP A 278 35.22 -16.71 29.97
CA ASP A 278 33.98 -16.46 30.72
C ASP A 278 33.58 -17.69 31.54
N LEU A 279 33.73 -18.90 30.99
CA LEU A 279 33.46 -20.14 31.69
C LEU A 279 34.35 -20.28 32.93
N ILE A 280 35.66 -20.02 32.79
CA ILE A 280 36.62 -20.17 33.89
C ILE A 280 36.49 -19.06 34.94
N ASN A 281 36.30 -17.81 34.52
CA ASN A 281 36.31 -16.65 35.41
C ASN A 281 34.95 -16.31 36.02
N VAL A 282 33.87 -16.51 35.27
CA VAL A 282 32.55 -15.97 35.60
C VAL A 282 31.56 -17.09 35.92
N LEU A 283 31.59 -18.21 35.18
CA LEU A 283 30.51 -19.20 35.21
C LEU A 283 30.84 -20.52 35.94
N ALA A 284 32.11 -20.84 36.22
CA ALA A 284 32.50 -22.10 36.86
C ALA A 284 32.91 -21.94 38.35
N PRO A 285 32.55 -22.90 39.24
CA PRO A 285 32.95 -22.88 40.64
C PRO A 285 34.39 -23.36 40.90
N ALA A 286 35.06 -24.00 39.92
CA ALA A 286 36.46 -24.43 40.03
C ALA A 286 37.16 -24.44 38.64
N PRO A 287 38.12 -23.53 38.38
CA PRO A 287 38.86 -23.42 37.11
C PRO A 287 39.51 -24.73 36.60
N GLY A 288 40.01 -25.57 37.50
CA GLY A 288 40.74 -26.79 37.15
C GLY A 288 39.91 -27.81 36.36
N VAL A 289 38.59 -27.89 36.61
CA VAL A 289 37.70 -28.85 35.93
C VAL A 289 37.57 -28.54 34.44
N VAL A 290 37.61 -27.26 34.06
CA VAL A 290 37.53 -26.83 32.66
C VAL A 290 38.84 -27.12 31.94
N LEU A 291 39.98 -26.99 32.62
CA LEU A 291 41.30 -27.26 32.05
C LEU A 291 41.56 -28.77 31.86
N GLU A 292 41.16 -29.60 32.83
CA GLU A 292 41.27 -31.08 32.74
C GLU A 292 40.54 -31.67 31.53
N MET A 293 39.50 -30.99 31.02
CA MET A 293 38.77 -31.38 29.81
C MET A 293 39.65 -31.43 28.56
N PHE A 294 40.73 -30.63 28.52
CA PHE A 294 41.64 -30.55 27.38
C PHE A 294 42.73 -31.62 27.40
N ASP A 295 43.03 -32.23 28.55
CA ASP A 295 44.11 -33.23 28.70
C ASP A 295 43.94 -34.43 27.75
N GLN A 296 42.70 -34.86 27.53
CA GLN A 296 42.37 -35.99 26.66
C GLN A 296 42.64 -35.74 25.17
N TYR A 297 42.97 -34.50 24.78
CA TYR A 297 43.21 -34.08 23.40
C TYR A 297 44.67 -33.65 23.14
N ALA A 298 45.57 -33.90 24.09
CA ALA A 298 46.98 -33.51 23.96
C ALA A 298 47.67 -34.13 22.74
N ASP A 299 47.23 -35.32 22.29
CA ASP A 299 47.74 -36.01 21.10
C ASP A 299 47.31 -35.36 19.76
N LEU A 300 46.32 -34.47 19.79
CA LEU A 300 45.79 -33.77 18.61
C LEU A 300 46.49 -32.43 18.31
N VAL A 301 47.50 -32.03 19.08
CA VAL A 301 48.21 -30.75 18.85
C VAL A 301 48.96 -30.76 17.51
N ASP A 302 49.60 -31.88 17.19
CA ASP A 302 50.54 -32.01 16.07
C ASP A 302 49.92 -32.69 14.83
N VAL A 303 48.64 -33.07 14.87
CA VAL A 303 47.97 -33.70 13.71
C VAL A 303 47.66 -32.68 12.60
N PRO A 304 47.57 -33.11 11.33
CA PRO A 304 47.17 -32.23 10.22
C PRO A 304 45.83 -31.51 10.47
N ALA A 305 45.65 -30.32 9.91
CA ALA A 305 44.45 -29.50 10.15
C ALA A 305 43.16 -30.11 9.57
N ASP A 306 43.30 -31.02 8.61
CA ASP A 306 42.26 -31.80 7.95
C ASP A 306 42.05 -33.20 8.57
N ASP A 307 42.72 -33.54 9.66
CA ASP A 307 42.54 -34.82 10.36
C ASP A 307 41.10 -34.92 10.90
N PRO A 308 40.32 -35.95 10.52
CA PRO A 308 38.93 -36.10 10.98
C PRO A 308 38.80 -36.18 12.51
N ARG A 309 39.82 -36.67 13.21
CA ARG A 309 39.82 -36.74 14.69
C ARG A 309 39.86 -35.36 15.33
N LEU A 310 40.52 -34.39 14.69
CA LEU A 310 40.57 -33.02 15.17
C LEU A 310 39.20 -32.35 15.00
N GLU A 311 38.53 -32.57 13.88
CA GLU A 311 37.19 -31.99 13.66
C GLU A 311 36.16 -32.58 14.64
N GLU A 312 36.19 -33.90 14.85
CA GLU A 312 35.36 -34.56 15.86
C GLU A 312 35.65 -34.03 17.28
N ALA A 313 36.93 -33.77 17.60
CA ALA A 313 37.33 -33.19 18.88
C ALA A 313 36.84 -31.74 19.04
N ARG A 314 36.88 -30.93 17.96
CA ARG A 314 36.35 -29.56 17.97
C ARG A 314 34.86 -29.56 18.29
N GLU A 315 34.07 -30.36 17.57
CA GLU A 315 32.62 -30.48 17.81
C GLU A 315 32.33 -30.90 19.26
N LYS A 316 33.03 -31.91 19.77
CA LYS A 316 32.88 -32.37 21.17
C LYS A 316 33.19 -31.27 22.18
N VAL A 317 34.26 -30.52 21.97
CA VAL A 317 34.69 -29.44 22.87
C VAL A 317 33.72 -28.25 22.81
N GLU A 318 33.24 -27.89 21.62
CA GLU A 318 32.18 -26.88 21.47
C GLU A 318 30.95 -27.25 22.30
N ILE A 319 30.47 -28.50 22.16
CA ILE A 319 29.33 -29.03 22.92
C ILE A 319 29.61 -28.98 24.42
N GLN A 320 30.81 -29.37 24.87
CA GLN A 320 31.16 -29.35 26.29
C GLN A 320 31.23 -27.93 26.86
N ILE A 321 31.81 -26.97 26.13
CA ILE A 321 31.84 -25.55 26.54
C ILE A 321 30.42 -25.02 26.69
N LEU A 322 29.56 -25.26 25.70
CA LEU A 322 28.17 -24.77 25.71
C LEU A 322 27.32 -25.42 26.81
N ARG A 323 27.54 -26.72 27.07
CA ARG A 323 26.94 -27.41 28.22
C ARG A 323 27.47 -26.89 29.55
N GLY A 324 28.73 -26.48 29.63
CA GLY A 324 29.31 -25.80 30.79
C GLY A 324 28.56 -24.49 31.08
N VAL A 325 28.40 -23.66 30.05
CA VAL A 325 27.65 -22.39 30.12
C VAL A 325 26.20 -22.61 30.56
N SER A 326 25.53 -23.67 30.06
CA SER A 326 24.11 -23.91 30.40
C SER A 326 23.91 -24.62 31.75
N ASN A 327 24.77 -25.57 32.13
CA ASN A 327 24.53 -26.50 33.25
C ASN A 327 25.37 -26.23 34.49
N GLN A 328 26.58 -25.66 34.35
CA GLN A 328 27.50 -25.45 35.48
C GLN A 328 27.39 -24.04 36.09
N ALA A 329 26.74 -23.10 35.40
CA ALA A 329 26.52 -21.73 35.84
C ALA A 329 25.37 -21.52 36.84
N GLY A 330 24.89 -22.58 37.50
CA GLY A 330 23.77 -22.51 38.47
C GLY A 330 22.47 -21.96 37.86
N GLU A 331 21.80 -21.05 38.56
CA GLU A 331 20.55 -20.43 38.10
C GLU A 331 20.74 -19.58 36.83
N LEU A 332 21.90 -18.91 36.69
CA LEU A 332 22.22 -18.07 35.54
C LEU A 332 22.27 -18.88 34.22
N GLY A 333 22.86 -20.09 34.26
CA GLY A 333 22.90 -20.99 33.10
C GLY A 333 21.50 -21.43 32.63
N GLY A 334 20.60 -21.66 33.58
CA GLY A 334 19.18 -21.95 33.30
C GLY A 334 18.46 -20.79 32.63
N TYR A 335 18.76 -19.55 33.02
CA TYR A 335 18.22 -18.35 32.36
C TYR A 335 18.82 -18.13 30.98
N LEU A 336 20.14 -18.27 30.79
CA LEU A 336 20.81 -18.15 29.48
C LEU A 336 20.22 -19.11 28.45
N ALA A 337 19.93 -20.36 28.85
CA ALA A 337 19.24 -21.33 28.02
C ALA A 337 17.84 -20.84 27.59
N ARG A 338 17.04 -20.28 28.51
CA ARG A 338 15.71 -19.74 28.16
C ARG A 338 15.79 -18.51 27.27
N ILE A 339 16.80 -17.66 27.46
CA ILE A 339 17.04 -16.44 26.68
C ILE A 339 17.47 -16.77 25.24
N ALA A 340 18.17 -17.88 25.02
CA ALA A 340 18.48 -18.36 23.68
C ALA A 340 17.22 -18.67 22.84
N LEU A 341 16.07 -18.89 23.49
CA LEU A 341 14.75 -19.06 22.84
C LEU A 341 14.04 -17.72 22.60
N MET A 342 14.68 -16.58 22.91
CA MET A 342 14.15 -15.23 22.80
C MET A 342 15.02 -14.36 21.88
N PRO A 343 15.06 -14.62 20.56
CA PRO A 343 15.93 -13.91 19.63
C PRO A 343 15.55 -12.45 19.40
N LYS A 344 14.36 -12.00 19.81
CA LYS A 344 13.96 -10.59 19.75
C LYS A 344 14.49 -9.76 20.94
N GLY A 345 15.36 -10.36 21.76
CA GLY A 345 16.00 -9.72 22.90
C GLY A 345 15.13 -9.73 24.15
N ILE A 346 15.75 -9.37 25.27
CA ILE A 346 15.13 -9.37 26.59
C ILE A 346 15.33 -8.03 27.31
N ASP A 347 14.40 -7.73 28.21
CA ASP A 347 14.49 -6.66 29.20
C ASP A 347 13.93 -7.16 30.54
N GLN A 348 13.99 -6.32 31.58
CA GLN A 348 13.49 -6.64 32.92
C GLN A 348 12.03 -7.09 32.87
N GLU A 349 11.23 -6.46 32.01
CA GLU A 349 9.81 -6.68 31.94
C GLU A 349 9.46 -8.00 31.23
N ILE A 350 10.21 -8.38 30.20
CA ILE A 350 10.12 -9.71 29.57
C ILE A 350 10.43 -10.81 30.58
N LEU A 351 11.53 -10.69 31.32
CA LEU A 351 11.91 -11.68 32.34
C LEU A 351 10.82 -11.80 33.41
N HIS A 352 10.28 -10.66 33.85
CA HIS A 352 9.23 -10.63 34.84
C HIS A 352 7.90 -11.20 34.36
N GLN A 353 7.40 -10.73 33.21
CA GLN A 353 6.07 -11.08 32.70
C GLN A 353 6.04 -12.47 32.06
N SER A 354 7.14 -12.89 31.41
CA SER A 354 7.16 -14.11 30.59
C SER A 354 7.82 -15.30 31.27
N LEU A 355 8.82 -15.05 32.14
CA LEU A 355 9.51 -16.11 32.90
C LEU A 355 9.12 -16.14 34.38
N GLY A 356 8.32 -15.17 34.86
CA GLY A 356 7.86 -15.10 36.24
C GLY A 356 8.94 -14.65 37.24
N VAL A 357 10.03 -14.05 36.76
CA VAL A 357 11.15 -13.60 37.60
C VAL A 357 10.73 -12.35 38.38
N PRO A 358 10.92 -12.27 39.71
CA PRO A 358 10.72 -11.04 40.47
C PRO A 358 11.52 -9.87 39.87
N ARG A 359 10.98 -8.65 39.88
CA ARG A 359 11.62 -7.48 39.24
C ARG A 359 13.04 -7.22 39.73
N ASP A 360 13.27 -7.32 41.03
CA ASP A 360 14.58 -7.11 41.65
C ASP A 360 15.58 -8.20 41.23
N GLU A 361 15.12 -9.46 41.08
CA GLU A 361 15.95 -10.57 40.58
C GLU A 361 16.24 -10.41 39.08
N ALA A 362 15.26 -9.95 38.30
CA ALA A 362 15.45 -9.67 36.87
C ALA A 362 16.51 -8.59 36.63
N ASP A 363 16.55 -7.53 37.45
CA ASP A 363 17.59 -6.51 37.39
C ASP A 363 18.98 -7.06 37.74
N GLN A 364 19.05 -7.90 38.77
CA GLN A 364 20.31 -8.57 39.14
C GLN A 364 20.81 -9.48 38.03
N LEU A 365 19.93 -10.26 37.40
CA LEU A 365 20.27 -11.14 36.28
C LEU A 365 20.76 -10.34 35.07
N ILE A 366 20.08 -9.24 34.72
CA ILE A 366 20.51 -8.34 33.63
C ILE A 366 21.90 -7.76 33.93
N GLY A 367 22.16 -7.35 35.17
CA GLY A 367 23.47 -6.87 35.61
C GLY A 367 24.57 -7.92 35.49
N GLN A 368 24.31 -9.16 35.94
CA GLN A 368 25.25 -10.28 35.82
C GLN A 368 25.53 -10.65 34.36
N MET A 369 24.47 -10.72 33.53
CA MET A 369 24.61 -11.07 32.11
C MET A 369 25.30 -9.98 31.29
N SER A 370 25.14 -8.71 31.65
CA SER A 370 25.78 -7.60 30.93
C SER A 370 27.32 -7.66 30.95
N GLY A 371 27.91 -8.42 31.89
CA GLY A 371 29.36 -8.62 31.97
C GLY A 371 29.88 -9.78 31.11
N LEU A 372 29.00 -10.58 30.50
CA LEU A 372 29.40 -11.71 29.66
C LEU A 372 29.74 -11.22 28.25
N SER A 373 30.87 -11.67 27.72
CA SER A 373 31.41 -11.20 26.43
C SER A 373 30.50 -11.51 25.23
N PHE A 374 29.65 -12.53 25.37
CA PHE A 374 28.69 -12.95 24.35
C PHE A 374 27.29 -12.36 24.54
N VAL A 375 27.10 -11.41 25.47
CA VAL A 375 25.84 -10.68 25.65
C VAL A 375 26.02 -9.27 25.12
N LYS A 376 25.29 -8.92 24.06
CA LYS A 376 25.28 -7.59 23.46
C LYS A 376 24.17 -6.74 24.10
N ARG A 377 24.46 -5.47 24.34
CA ARG A 377 23.45 -4.47 24.70
C ARG A 377 23.08 -3.66 23.47
N PHE A 378 21.87 -3.86 22.98
CA PHE A 378 21.36 -3.08 21.85
C PHE A 378 20.82 -1.74 22.33
N LYS A 379 21.31 -0.66 21.72
CA LYS A 379 20.70 0.67 21.79
C LYS A 379 20.20 1.02 20.40
N ALA A 380 18.93 1.43 20.31
CA ALA A 380 18.35 1.85 19.05
C ALA A 380 19.18 2.98 18.40
N ILE A 381 19.36 2.89 17.08
CA ILE A 381 20.09 3.86 16.28
C ILE A 381 19.44 5.25 16.44
N PRO A 382 20.22 6.35 16.53
CA PRO A 382 19.69 7.71 16.55
C PRO A 382 18.62 7.94 15.48
N GLY A 383 17.46 8.42 15.92
CA GLY A 383 16.29 8.72 15.09
C GLY A 383 15.56 7.51 14.47
N ALA A 384 15.92 6.27 14.80
CA ALA A 384 15.00 5.15 14.64
C ALA A 384 13.88 5.26 15.71
N GLN A 385 12.64 4.95 15.32
CA GLN A 385 11.56 4.93 16.30
C GLN A 385 11.81 3.79 17.29
N ARG A 386 12.06 4.15 18.55
CA ARG A 386 12.43 3.20 19.59
C ARG A 386 11.25 2.27 19.87
N LEU A 387 11.38 1.02 19.41
CA LEU A 387 10.43 -0.02 19.75
C LEU A 387 10.50 -0.33 21.26
N HIS A 388 11.73 -0.44 21.77
CA HIS A 388 12.08 -0.79 23.14
C HIS A 388 13.11 0.17 23.72
N GLY A 389 13.32 0.08 25.04
CA GLY A 389 14.51 0.65 25.70
C GLY A 389 15.78 -0.14 25.36
N GLU A 390 16.80 -0.06 26.21
CA GLU A 390 17.97 -0.96 26.08
C GLU A 390 17.53 -2.41 26.29
N ARG A 391 17.85 -3.28 25.31
CA ARG A 391 17.61 -4.73 25.40
C ARG A 391 18.94 -5.48 25.39
N LEU A 392 18.95 -6.63 26.06
CA LEU A 392 20.05 -7.58 25.96
C LEU A 392 19.74 -8.60 24.86
N PHE A 393 20.76 -8.91 24.06
CA PHE A 393 20.75 -9.93 23.04
C PHE A 393 21.94 -10.85 23.26
N LEU A 394 21.80 -12.14 22.92
CA LEU A 394 22.97 -12.98 22.79
C LEU A 394 23.69 -12.63 21.49
N HIS A 395 25.00 -12.79 21.47
CA HIS A 395 25.78 -12.76 20.24
C HIS A 395 25.19 -13.79 19.27
N ASP A 396 25.07 -13.44 17.99
CA ASP A 396 24.35 -14.23 17.00
C ASP A 396 24.83 -15.69 16.90
N GLU A 397 26.14 -15.89 17.07
CA GLU A 397 26.75 -17.22 17.12
C GLU A 397 26.22 -18.06 18.28
N MET A 398 25.92 -17.45 19.43
CA MET A 398 25.31 -18.14 20.58
C MET A 398 23.88 -18.53 20.30
N TYR A 399 23.08 -17.69 19.64
CA TYR A 399 21.73 -18.08 19.23
C TYR A 399 21.77 -19.31 18.30
N ARG A 400 22.68 -19.33 17.32
CA ARG A 400 22.87 -20.48 16.43
C ARG A 400 23.28 -21.73 17.22
N LEU A 401 24.36 -21.64 18.00
CA LEU A 401 24.95 -22.76 18.73
C LEU A 401 24.03 -23.34 19.80
N MET A 402 23.35 -22.49 20.58
CA MET A 402 22.49 -22.96 21.67
C MET A 402 21.20 -23.58 21.16
N THR A 403 20.66 -23.10 20.03
CA THR A 403 19.42 -23.64 19.46
C THR A 403 19.64 -24.84 18.55
N ASP A 404 20.89 -25.26 18.36
CA ASP A 404 21.26 -26.46 17.60
C ASP A 404 20.84 -27.75 18.35
N PRO A 405 19.99 -28.59 17.74
CA PRO A 405 19.53 -29.84 18.36
C PRO A 405 20.66 -30.83 18.67
N GLU A 406 21.78 -30.79 17.95
CA GLU A 406 22.93 -31.67 18.18
C GLU A 406 23.71 -31.25 19.42
N ILE A 407 23.67 -29.95 19.75
CA ILE A 407 24.43 -29.35 20.85
C ILE A 407 23.64 -29.39 22.16
N ILE A 408 22.41 -28.86 22.17
CA ILE A 408 21.51 -28.85 23.34
C ILE A 408 20.16 -29.50 22.97
N PRO A 409 20.07 -30.85 22.94
CA PRO A 409 18.92 -31.58 22.39
C PRO A 409 17.58 -31.25 23.04
N TYR A 410 17.61 -30.87 24.33
CA TYR A 410 16.40 -30.63 25.12
C TYR A 410 15.96 -29.16 25.13
N LEU A 411 16.73 -28.23 24.55
CA LEU A 411 16.44 -26.81 24.68
C LEU A 411 15.08 -26.45 24.07
N ARG A 412 14.80 -26.96 22.87
CA ARG A 412 13.58 -26.64 22.12
C ARG A 412 12.31 -27.26 22.71
N ILE A 413 12.40 -28.15 23.72
CA ILE A 413 11.23 -28.75 24.38
C ILE A 413 10.32 -27.67 24.99
N ASN A 414 10.93 -26.61 25.54
CA ASN A 414 10.19 -25.52 26.19
C ASN A 414 9.92 -24.32 25.28
N GLU A 415 10.39 -24.35 24.03
CA GLU A 415 10.31 -23.22 23.10
C GLU A 415 8.87 -22.73 22.90
N ARG A 416 7.92 -23.67 22.74
CA ARG A 416 6.48 -23.33 22.59
C ARG A 416 5.88 -22.68 23.83
N ALA A 417 6.32 -23.09 25.03
CA ALA A 417 5.83 -22.54 26.29
C ALA A 417 6.35 -21.13 26.52
N VAL A 418 7.64 -20.90 26.23
CA VAL A 418 8.28 -19.58 26.29
C VAL A 418 7.62 -18.63 25.29
N ALA A 419 7.42 -19.08 24.05
CA ALA A 419 6.76 -18.29 23.01
C ALA A 419 5.31 -17.94 23.38
N HIS A 420 4.55 -18.90 23.91
CA HIS A 420 3.20 -18.65 24.41
C HIS A 420 3.17 -17.56 25.49
N ALA A 421 4.08 -17.66 26.47
CA ALA A 421 4.18 -16.69 27.55
C ALA A 421 4.51 -15.28 27.03
N LEU A 422 5.46 -15.16 26.11
CA LEU A 422 5.79 -13.89 25.46
C LEU A 422 4.60 -13.30 24.70
N VAL A 423 3.90 -14.11 23.90
CA VAL A 423 2.73 -13.65 23.14
C VAL A 423 1.66 -13.11 24.10
N MET A 424 1.29 -13.90 25.11
CA MET A 424 0.13 -13.58 25.96
C MET A 424 0.43 -12.55 27.05
N ALA A 425 1.59 -12.63 27.69
CA ALA A 425 1.95 -11.76 28.81
C ALA A 425 2.64 -10.47 28.37
N TYR A 426 3.38 -10.47 27.26
CA TYR A 426 4.15 -9.31 26.82
C TYR A 426 3.55 -8.60 25.60
N TYR A 427 3.40 -9.30 24.46
CA TYR A 427 3.04 -8.65 23.19
C TYR A 427 1.56 -8.27 23.09
N VAL A 428 0.63 -9.17 23.41
CA VAL A 428 -0.82 -8.92 23.27
C VAL A 428 -1.28 -7.70 24.08
N PRO A 429 -0.92 -7.52 25.37
CA PRO A 429 -1.35 -6.35 26.13
C PRO A 429 -0.82 -5.02 25.57
N ARG A 430 0.43 -4.99 25.11
CA ARG A 430 1.05 -3.78 24.53
C ARG A 430 0.43 -3.39 23.20
N ILE A 431 0.19 -4.38 22.35
CA ILE A 431 -0.45 -4.16 21.05
C ILE A 431 -1.85 -3.59 21.26
N ARG A 432 -2.64 -4.15 22.19
CA ARG A 432 -3.97 -3.60 22.53
C ARG A 432 -3.90 -2.18 23.06
N ALA A 433 -2.96 -1.90 23.96
CA ALA A 433 -2.78 -0.55 24.51
C ALA A 433 -2.40 0.48 23.42
N LEU A 434 -1.53 0.10 22.47
CA LEU A 434 -1.18 0.96 21.33
C LEU A 434 -2.36 1.15 20.36
N GLU A 435 -3.12 0.10 20.06
CA GLU A 435 -4.32 0.17 19.23
C GLU A 435 -5.39 1.09 19.86
N GLU A 436 -5.55 1.06 21.18
CA GLU A 436 -6.40 1.99 21.93
C GLU A 436 -5.88 3.43 21.87
N GLN A 437 -4.57 3.62 22.05
CA GLN A 437 -3.95 4.95 21.99
C GLN A 437 -4.09 5.58 20.59
N ILE A 438 -3.82 4.82 19.52
CA ILE A 438 -3.91 5.30 18.13
C ILE A 438 -5.32 5.80 17.80
N ARG A 439 -6.37 5.14 18.30
CA ARG A 439 -7.76 5.54 18.03
C ARG A 439 -8.11 6.94 18.55
N GLY A 440 -7.46 7.39 19.62
CA GLY A 440 -7.74 8.69 20.25
C GLY A 440 -6.86 9.84 19.78
N GLU A 441 -5.78 9.57 19.03
CA GLU A 441 -4.80 10.58 18.64
C GLU A 441 -5.08 11.13 17.22
N PRO A 442 -4.65 12.35 16.88
CA PRO A 442 -4.68 12.90 15.52
C PRO A 442 -3.61 12.24 14.61
N PRO A 443 -3.76 12.30 13.27
CA PRO A 443 -2.88 11.64 12.30
C PRO A 443 -1.38 11.84 12.56
N GLU A 444 -0.94 13.05 12.87
CA GLU A 444 0.47 13.38 13.07
C GLU A 444 1.11 12.55 14.19
N LYS A 445 0.35 12.31 15.27
CA LYS A 445 0.83 11.50 16.40
C LYS A 445 0.64 9.99 16.17
N ARG A 446 -0.24 9.60 15.24
CA ARG A 446 -0.47 8.19 14.92
C ARG A 446 0.72 7.57 14.19
N ILE A 447 1.48 8.35 13.41
CA ILE A 447 2.63 7.86 12.62
C ILE A 447 3.60 7.06 13.49
N ASP A 448 4.09 7.69 14.55
CA ASP A 448 5.07 7.13 15.50
C ASP A 448 4.53 5.93 16.28
N LEU A 449 3.25 6.00 16.68
CA LEU A 449 2.58 4.92 17.41
C LEU A 449 2.35 3.71 16.51
N ARG A 450 1.98 3.95 15.25
CA ARG A 450 1.71 2.92 14.24
C ARG A 450 2.99 2.22 13.82
N GLU A 451 4.10 2.94 13.68
CA GLU A 451 5.39 2.31 13.43
C GLU A 451 5.78 1.35 14.57
N ARG A 452 5.59 1.76 15.83
CA ARG A 452 5.82 0.89 17.01
C ARG A 452 4.88 -0.32 17.03
N LEU A 453 3.60 -0.10 16.75
CA LEU A 453 2.60 -1.17 16.67
C LEU A 453 3.01 -2.23 15.63
N GLN A 454 3.34 -1.79 14.42
CA GLN A 454 3.73 -2.67 13.32
C GLN A 454 4.97 -3.50 13.67
N LYS A 455 6.01 -2.87 14.22
CA LYS A 455 7.22 -3.57 14.65
C LYS A 455 6.95 -4.60 15.76
N LEU A 456 6.09 -4.29 16.74
CA LEU A 456 5.66 -5.26 17.76
C LEU A 456 4.85 -6.42 17.16
N GLN A 457 4.02 -6.14 16.14
CA GLN A 457 3.25 -7.18 15.45
C GLN A 457 4.18 -8.13 14.67
N VAL A 458 5.27 -7.64 14.08
CA VAL A 458 6.32 -8.47 13.45
C VAL A 458 7.04 -9.34 14.49
N GLU A 459 7.50 -8.76 15.61
CA GLU A 459 8.12 -9.57 16.67
C GLU A 459 7.16 -10.63 17.23
N ARG A 460 5.89 -10.26 17.46
CA ARG A 460 4.85 -11.20 17.91
C ARG A 460 4.63 -12.33 16.90
N LEU A 461 4.67 -12.04 15.59
CA LEU A 461 4.47 -13.04 14.54
C LEU A 461 5.49 -14.17 14.68
N TYR A 462 6.77 -13.87 14.91
CA TYR A 462 7.80 -14.87 15.17
C TYR A 462 7.37 -15.83 16.29
N TYR A 463 6.99 -15.29 17.45
CA TYR A 463 6.61 -16.12 18.60
C TYR A 463 5.29 -16.87 18.40
N LEU A 464 4.36 -16.33 17.61
CA LEU A 464 3.16 -17.07 17.22
C LEU A 464 3.49 -18.27 16.35
N LEU A 465 4.38 -18.10 15.36
CA LEU A 465 4.86 -19.17 14.49
C LEU A 465 5.58 -20.27 15.29
N VAL A 466 6.41 -19.89 16.26
CA VAL A 466 7.06 -20.81 17.20
C VAL A 466 6.04 -21.58 18.04
N HIS A 467 5.09 -20.86 18.65
CA HIS A 467 4.11 -21.44 19.55
C HIS A 467 3.18 -22.42 18.82
N ASN A 468 2.65 -22.00 17.67
CA ASN A 468 1.72 -22.75 16.85
C ASN A 468 1.81 -22.27 15.38
N PRO A 469 2.46 -23.03 14.49
CA PRO A 469 2.65 -22.65 13.09
C PRO A 469 1.36 -22.30 12.36
N ARG A 470 0.23 -22.98 12.66
CA ARG A 470 -1.06 -22.65 12.05
C ARG A 470 -1.58 -21.28 12.47
N LEU A 471 -1.58 -21.00 13.78
CA LEU A 471 -2.01 -19.69 14.27
C LEU A 471 -1.07 -18.57 13.80
N GLY A 472 0.24 -18.84 13.76
CA GLY A 472 1.22 -17.88 13.23
C GLY A 472 1.01 -17.60 11.75
N TYR A 473 0.74 -18.63 10.94
CA TYR A 473 0.50 -18.46 9.50
C TYR A 473 -0.80 -17.70 9.21
N GLU A 474 -1.89 -18.04 9.91
CA GLU A 474 -3.15 -17.29 9.83
C GLU A 474 -2.95 -15.82 10.24
N ALA A 475 -2.15 -15.56 11.28
CA ALA A 475 -1.79 -14.20 11.68
C ALA A 475 -0.98 -13.46 10.61
N TYR A 476 -0.01 -14.14 9.98
CA TYR A 476 0.76 -13.58 8.86
C TYR A 476 -0.15 -13.17 7.68
N GLN A 477 -1.09 -14.03 7.29
CA GLN A 477 -2.04 -13.75 6.22
C GLN A 477 -2.92 -12.54 6.55
N ASN A 478 -3.49 -12.50 7.75
CA ASN A 478 -4.36 -11.40 8.20
C ASN A 478 -3.62 -10.06 8.27
N LEU A 479 -2.43 -10.04 8.88
CA LEU A 479 -1.63 -8.81 9.00
C LEU A 479 -1.11 -8.36 7.62
N SER A 480 -0.84 -9.28 6.71
CA SER A 480 -0.44 -8.94 5.35
C SER A 480 -1.60 -8.37 4.53
N ASP A 481 -2.81 -8.91 4.67
CA ASP A 481 -4.02 -8.35 4.04
C ASP A 481 -4.30 -6.94 4.58
N GLU A 482 -4.22 -6.75 5.90
CA GLU A 482 -4.35 -5.43 6.55
C GLU A 482 -3.29 -4.45 6.04
N ALA A 483 -2.02 -4.87 5.97
CA ALA A 483 -0.94 -4.04 5.45
C ALA A 483 -1.18 -3.66 3.99
N ASN A 484 -1.70 -4.57 3.17
CA ASN A 484 -2.00 -4.30 1.77
C ASN A 484 -3.15 -3.29 1.64
N ARG A 485 -4.30 -3.54 2.27
CA ARG A 485 -5.49 -2.65 2.20
C ARG A 485 -5.21 -1.25 2.72
N ASN A 486 -4.35 -1.12 3.74
CA ASN A 486 -3.90 0.18 4.26
C ASN A 486 -2.64 0.74 3.58
N ARG A 487 -2.12 0.08 2.54
CA ARG A 487 -0.97 0.54 1.74
C ARG A 487 0.33 0.69 2.55
N TRP A 488 0.48 -0.10 3.61
CA TRP A 488 1.67 -0.16 4.44
C TRP A 488 2.74 -1.08 3.84
N VAL A 489 3.28 -0.69 2.68
CA VAL A 489 4.26 -1.49 1.91
C VAL A 489 5.41 -2.02 2.78
N GLY A 490 6.07 -1.14 3.53
CA GLY A 490 7.19 -1.52 4.40
C GLY A 490 6.81 -2.48 5.53
N TYR A 491 5.57 -2.41 6.05
CA TYR A 491 5.08 -3.37 7.03
C TYR A 491 4.79 -4.73 6.40
N GLY A 492 4.13 -4.74 5.24
CA GLY A 492 3.86 -5.96 4.47
C GLY A 492 5.14 -6.71 4.10
N MET A 493 6.21 -5.99 3.74
CA MET A 493 7.52 -6.59 3.44
C MET A 493 8.24 -7.11 4.69
N ARG A 494 8.14 -6.42 5.84
CA ARG A 494 8.69 -6.93 7.12
C ARG A 494 8.00 -8.22 7.57
N LEU A 495 6.68 -8.32 7.39
CA LEU A 495 5.92 -9.54 7.68
C LEU A 495 6.34 -10.71 6.78
N LEU A 496 6.49 -10.45 5.47
CA LEU A 496 6.93 -11.46 4.51
C LEU A 496 8.33 -11.97 4.84
N ASP A 497 9.25 -11.06 5.12
CA ASP A 497 10.63 -11.38 5.49
C ASP A 497 10.71 -12.21 6.78
N GLU A 498 10.01 -11.79 7.85
CA GLU A 498 9.98 -12.55 9.10
C GLU A 498 9.37 -13.95 8.93
N PHE A 499 8.29 -14.07 8.14
CA PHE A 499 7.67 -15.35 7.83
C PHE A 499 8.62 -16.28 7.07
N LEU A 500 9.24 -15.80 5.99
CA LEU A 500 10.13 -16.62 5.15
C LEU A 500 11.33 -17.09 5.97
N ARG A 501 12.02 -16.18 6.67
CA ARG A 501 13.16 -16.52 7.54
C ARG A 501 12.81 -17.60 8.56
N PHE A 502 11.61 -17.53 9.14
CA PHE A 502 11.14 -18.57 10.05
C PHE A 502 10.86 -19.88 9.31
N TYR A 503 10.10 -19.83 8.23
CA TYR A 503 9.64 -21.00 7.48
C TYR A 503 10.79 -21.83 6.88
N ASN A 504 11.83 -21.16 6.38
CA ASN A 504 12.97 -21.79 5.73
C ASN A 504 14.14 -22.12 6.68
N ALA A 505 14.03 -21.76 7.97
CA ALA A 505 15.01 -22.20 8.96
C ALA A 505 14.97 -23.74 9.15
N PRO A 506 16.10 -24.39 9.45
CA PRO A 506 16.19 -25.85 9.56
C PRO A 506 15.13 -26.47 10.48
N GLY A 507 14.43 -27.49 9.97
CA GLY A 507 13.39 -28.24 10.69
C GLY A 507 12.07 -27.49 10.88
N ARG A 508 11.90 -26.25 10.38
CA ARG A 508 10.65 -25.49 10.50
C ARG A 508 9.60 -25.92 9.48
N ARG A 509 9.97 -26.25 8.24
CA ARG A 509 9.04 -26.77 7.23
C ARG A 509 8.26 -28.01 7.73
N GLU A 510 8.94 -28.95 8.37
CA GLU A 510 8.31 -30.14 8.97
C GLU A 510 7.29 -29.80 10.08
N GLN A 511 7.51 -28.70 10.81
CA GLN A 511 6.55 -28.23 11.82
C GLN A 511 5.26 -27.71 11.19
N PHE A 512 5.34 -27.07 10.02
CA PHE A 512 4.16 -26.66 9.25
C PHE A 512 3.41 -27.86 8.68
N GLU A 513 4.13 -28.83 8.12
CA GLU A 513 3.53 -30.08 7.62
C GLU A 513 2.79 -30.81 8.75
N THR A 514 3.41 -30.91 9.94
CA THR A 514 2.78 -31.48 11.14
C THR A 514 1.55 -30.68 11.61
N ALA A 515 1.54 -29.37 11.39
CA ALA A 515 0.39 -28.50 11.67
C ALA A 515 -0.69 -28.54 10.57
N GLY A 516 -0.48 -29.33 9.51
CA GLY A 516 -1.41 -29.51 8.40
C GLY A 516 -1.41 -28.34 7.42
N ILE A 517 -0.27 -27.68 7.24
CA ILE A 517 -0.04 -26.64 6.23
C ILE A 517 1.11 -27.11 5.34
N SER A 518 0.79 -27.47 4.09
CA SER A 518 1.80 -27.99 3.19
C SER A 518 2.62 -26.89 2.51
N HIS A 519 3.82 -27.22 2.03
CA HIS A 519 4.61 -26.31 1.20
C HIS A 519 3.81 -25.81 -0.02
N GLU A 520 3.12 -26.71 -0.72
CA GLU A 520 2.27 -26.37 -1.87
C GLU A 520 1.16 -25.37 -1.49
N GLN A 521 0.62 -25.48 -0.27
CA GLN A 521 -0.36 -24.53 0.25
C GLN A 521 0.21 -23.12 0.38
N ILE A 522 1.40 -23.03 0.96
CA ILE A 522 2.08 -21.74 1.15
C ILE A 522 2.37 -21.08 -0.20
N ILE A 523 2.79 -21.86 -1.21
CA ILE A 523 3.06 -21.31 -2.55
C ILE A 523 1.79 -20.79 -3.22
N ARG A 524 0.69 -21.56 -3.26
CA ARG A 524 -0.55 -21.12 -3.92
C ARG A 524 -1.17 -19.89 -3.25
N GLU A 525 -1.17 -19.84 -1.91
CA GLU A 525 -1.70 -18.70 -1.16
C GLU A 525 -0.79 -17.47 -1.31
N SER A 526 0.53 -17.66 -1.33
CA SER A 526 1.49 -16.57 -1.59
C SER A 526 1.34 -15.98 -3.00
N ALA A 527 1.00 -16.79 -4.01
CA ALA A 527 0.74 -16.29 -5.37
C ALA A 527 -0.45 -15.31 -5.38
N GLN A 528 -1.55 -15.63 -4.69
CA GLN A 528 -2.67 -14.69 -4.52
C GLN A 528 -2.24 -13.42 -3.78
N MET A 529 -1.51 -13.55 -2.67
CA MET A 529 -1.08 -12.41 -1.86
C MET A 529 -0.20 -11.42 -2.65
N TRP A 530 0.59 -11.90 -3.62
CA TRP A 530 1.37 -11.03 -4.51
C TRP A 530 0.50 -10.24 -5.48
N VAL A 531 -0.56 -10.84 -6.04
CA VAL A 531 -1.55 -10.11 -6.86
C VAL A 531 -2.22 -9.03 -6.01
N GLU A 532 -2.63 -9.36 -4.78
CA GLU A 532 -3.20 -8.40 -3.84
C GLU A 532 -2.24 -7.25 -3.51
N ARG A 533 -0.95 -7.54 -3.28
CA ARG A 533 0.07 -6.51 -3.06
C ARG A 533 0.12 -5.52 -4.23
N PHE A 534 0.25 -6.01 -5.47
CA PHE A 534 0.32 -5.11 -6.63
C PHE A 534 -0.96 -4.29 -6.80
N HIS A 535 -2.12 -4.91 -6.58
CA HIS A 535 -3.41 -4.23 -6.67
C HIS A 535 -3.51 -3.06 -5.69
N TRP A 536 -3.29 -3.34 -4.40
CA TRP A 536 -3.47 -2.33 -3.36
C TRP A 536 -2.39 -1.25 -3.37
N TRP A 537 -1.19 -1.57 -3.89
CA TRP A 537 -0.12 -0.60 -4.09
C TRP A 537 -0.26 0.20 -5.40
N GLY A 538 -1.32 -0.02 -6.19
CA GLY A 538 -1.55 0.69 -7.46
C GLY A 538 -0.57 0.31 -8.58
N GLN A 539 0.14 -0.82 -8.45
CA GLN A 539 1.11 -1.30 -9.43
C GLN A 539 0.43 -2.16 -10.51
N TYR A 540 -0.64 -1.64 -11.12
CA TYR A 540 -1.48 -2.38 -12.07
C TYR A 540 -0.71 -2.92 -13.28
N ASN A 541 0.33 -2.21 -13.74
CA ASN A 541 1.21 -2.65 -14.82
C ASN A 541 1.98 -3.94 -14.48
N ARG A 542 2.22 -4.21 -13.19
CA ARG A 542 2.82 -5.45 -12.70
C ARG A 542 1.77 -6.50 -12.37
N GLU A 543 0.65 -6.06 -11.79
CA GLU A 543 -0.48 -6.92 -11.43
C GLU A 543 -1.02 -7.68 -12.64
N ILE A 544 -1.34 -6.98 -13.73
CA ILE A 544 -2.00 -7.56 -14.90
C ILE A 544 -1.21 -8.72 -15.51
N PRO A 545 0.07 -8.57 -15.88
CA PRO A 545 0.83 -9.68 -16.47
C PRO A 545 1.05 -10.83 -15.48
N PHE A 546 1.29 -10.54 -14.20
CA PHE A 546 1.51 -11.58 -13.19
C PHE A 546 0.23 -12.38 -12.88
N ALA A 547 -0.90 -11.69 -12.67
CA ALA A 547 -2.18 -12.33 -12.46
C ALA A 547 -2.60 -13.15 -13.70
N ARG A 548 -2.32 -12.65 -14.91
CA ARG A 548 -2.54 -13.42 -16.14
C ARG A 548 -1.70 -14.70 -16.18
N TYR A 549 -0.42 -14.61 -15.82
CA TYR A 549 0.46 -15.78 -15.76
C TYR A 549 -0.05 -16.84 -14.79
N ILE A 550 -0.56 -16.45 -13.61
CA ILE A 550 -1.19 -17.39 -12.66
C ILE A 550 -2.44 -18.04 -13.25
N LEU A 551 -3.29 -17.28 -13.96
CA LEU A 551 -4.53 -17.81 -14.56
C LEU A 551 -4.24 -18.78 -15.72
N ASP A 552 -3.17 -18.54 -16.49
CA ASP A 552 -2.74 -19.38 -17.61
C ASP A 552 -1.95 -20.63 -17.17
N HIS A 553 -1.20 -20.52 -16.07
CA HIS A 553 -0.30 -21.57 -15.56
C HIS A 553 -0.54 -21.83 -14.05
N PRO A 554 -1.76 -22.17 -13.62
CA PRO A 554 -2.07 -22.37 -12.20
C PRO A 554 -1.25 -23.51 -11.57
N GLU A 555 -0.89 -24.53 -12.36
CA GLU A 555 -0.05 -25.65 -11.95
C GLU A 555 1.37 -25.22 -11.53
N ALA A 556 1.89 -24.12 -12.09
CA ALA A 556 3.20 -23.58 -11.70
C ALA A 556 3.24 -23.17 -10.22
N PHE A 557 2.07 -22.87 -9.63
CA PHE A 557 1.93 -22.45 -8.24
C PHE A 557 1.18 -23.46 -7.37
N PHE A 558 1.05 -24.72 -7.83
CA PHE A 558 0.27 -25.76 -7.15
C PHE A 558 -1.22 -25.40 -6.95
N ILE A 559 -1.78 -24.53 -7.79
CA ILE A 559 -3.20 -24.17 -7.75
C ILE A 559 -3.97 -25.22 -8.56
N ARG A 560 -4.83 -25.98 -7.88
CA ARG A 560 -5.66 -27.00 -8.54
C ARG A 560 -6.96 -26.36 -8.98
N THR A 561 -7.23 -26.39 -10.27
CA THR A 561 -8.29 -25.61 -10.92
C THR A 561 -9.66 -25.78 -10.26
N GLU A 562 -10.02 -26.99 -9.84
CA GLU A 562 -11.33 -27.28 -9.23
C GLU A 562 -11.36 -27.10 -7.70
N GLU A 563 -10.28 -27.44 -7.00
CA GLU A 563 -10.23 -27.38 -5.53
C GLU A 563 -9.93 -25.96 -5.02
N ASP A 564 -9.11 -25.21 -5.76
CA ASP A 564 -8.60 -23.89 -5.37
C ASP A 564 -9.31 -22.76 -6.16
N VAL A 565 -10.57 -23.00 -6.57
CA VAL A 565 -11.38 -22.04 -7.34
C VAL A 565 -11.51 -20.67 -6.67
N THR A 566 -11.42 -20.61 -5.33
CA THR A 566 -11.45 -19.36 -4.57
C THR A 566 -10.22 -18.50 -4.83
N ILE A 567 -9.03 -19.12 -4.92
CA ILE A 567 -7.77 -18.43 -5.25
C ILE A 567 -7.85 -17.87 -6.67
N LEU A 568 -8.22 -18.71 -7.63
CA LEU A 568 -8.40 -18.29 -9.03
C LEU A 568 -9.45 -17.19 -9.16
N GLY A 569 -10.55 -17.28 -8.40
CA GLY A 569 -11.59 -16.27 -8.37
C GLY A 569 -11.10 -14.91 -7.87
N ASN A 570 -10.30 -14.88 -6.79
CA ASN A 570 -9.68 -13.65 -6.31
C ASN A 570 -8.70 -13.06 -7.33
N VAL A 571 -7.81 -13.89 -7.90
CA VAL A 571 -6.84 -13.45 -8.91
C VAL A 571 -7.55 -12.89 -10.16
N ALA A 572 -8.56 -13.59 -10.68
CA ALA A 572 -9.35 -13.14 -11.81
C ALA A 572 -10.13 -11.85 -11.52
N ALA A 573 -10.64 -11.68 -10.30
CA ALA A 573 -11.32 -10.45 -9.90
C ALA A 573 -10.40 -9.24 -9.94
N LEU A 574 -9.21 -9.33 -9.36
CA LEU A 574 -8.26 -8.22 -9.31
C LEU A 574 -7.71 -7.92 -10.71
N TRP A 575 -7.31 -8.95 -11.45
CA TRP A 575 -6.90 -8.82 -12.86
C TRP A 575 -7.95 -8.10 -13.72
N SER A 576 -9.21 -8.53 -13.66
CA SER A 576 -10.32 -7.92 -14.41
C SER A 576 -10.54 -6.46 -14.04
N ARG A 577 -10.37 -6.11 -12.75
CA ARG A 577 -10.49 -4.74 -12.25
C ARG A 577 -9.33 -3.86 -12.71
N ALA A 578 -8.10 -4.34 -12.61
CA ALA A 578 -6.91 -3.61 -13.04
C ALA A 578 -6.96 -3.32 -14.54
N ARG A 579 -7.36 -4.31 -15.35
CA ARG A 579 -7.65 -4.15 -16.79
C ARG A 579 -8.69 -3.05 -17.03
N ALA A 580 -9.81 -3.10 -16.31
CA ALA A 580 -10.86 -2.08 -16.44
C ALA A 580 -10.38 -0.67 -16.05
N MET A 581 -9.52 -0.56 -15.04
CA MET A 581 -8.96 0.72 -14.58
C MET A 581 -8.04 1.33 -15.65
N LEU A 582 -7.15 0.54 -16.26
CA LEU A 582 -6.17 1.03 -17.23
C LEU A 582 -6.71 1.13 -18.67
N HIS A 583 -7.56 0.19 -19.10
CA HIS A 583 -7.95 0.04 -20.50
C HIS A 583 -9.46 0.28 -20.74
N GLY A 584 -10.25 0.48 -19.69
CA GLY A 584 -11.69 0.66 -19.81
C GLY A 584 -12.45 -0.66 -20.03
N TYR A 585 -13.58 -0.60 -20.71
CA TYR A 585 -14.44 -1.78 -20.90
C TYR A 585 -13.85 -2.76 -21.91
N GLU A 586 -13.76 -4.03 -21.49
CA GLU A 586 -13.24 -5.10 -22.32
C GLU A 586 -14.17 -6.33 -22.28
N PRO A 587 -14.95 -6.59 -23.34
CA PRO A 587 -15.94 -7.68 -23.36
C PRO A 587 -15.36 -9.04 -23.00
N ASN A 588 -14.18 -9.39 -23.56
CA ASN A 588 -13.54 -10.68 -23.30
C ASN A 588 -13.14 -10.85 -21.83
N VAL A 589 -12.63 -9.77 -21.20
CA VAL A 589 -12.23 -9.77 -19.78
C VAL A 589 -13.46 -9.90 -18.89
N GLN A 590 -14.56 -9.25 -19.28
CA GLN A 590 -15.85 -9.34 -18.60
C GLN A 590 -16.46 -10.74 -18.70
N GLU A 591 -16.41 -11.39 -19.87
CA GLU A 591 -16.89 -12.76 -20.07
C GLU A 591 -16.08 -13.77 -19.26
N GLU A 592 -14.75 -13.63 -19.24
CA GLU A 592 -13.86 -14.49 -18.44
C GLU A 592 -14.13 -14.36 -16.94
N ALA A 593 -14.32 -13.14 -16.44
CA ALA A 593 -14.68 -12.91 -15.04
C ALA A 593 -16.06 -13.51 -14.69
N LEU A 594 -17.05 -13.42 -15.59
CA LEU A 594 -18.35 -14.09 -15.41
C LEU A 594 -18.22 -15.60 -15.35
N ALA A 595 -17.46 -16.19 -16.28
CA ALA A 595 -17.21 -17.63 -16.31
C ALA A 595 -16.61 -18.10 -14.98
N MET A 596 -15.67 -17.33 -14.42
CA MET A 596 -15.09 -17.62 -13.12
C MET A 596 -16.12 -17.49 -11.98
N LEU A 597 -16.97 -16.46 -11.99
CA LEU A 597 -18.05 -16.29 -11.00
C LEU A 597 -19.04 -17.47 -11.00
N HIS A 598 -19.33 -18.05 -12.17
CA HIS A 598 -20.20 -19.21 -12.31
C HIS A 598 -19.61 -20.51 -11.75
N ARG A 599 -18.28 -20.61 -11.61
CA ARG A 599 -17.62 -21.74 -10.96
C ARG A 599 -17.74 -21.71 -9.44
N LEU A 600 -18.04 -20.54 -8.85
CA LEU A 600 -18.29 -20.41 -7.41
C LEU A 600 -19.72 -20.79 -7.03
N PRO A 601 -19.95 -21.43 -5.86
CA PRO A 601 -21.29 -21.72 -5.35
C PRO A 601 -22.16 -20.47 -5.24
N LYS A 602 -23.49 -20.66 -5.27
CA LYS A 602 -24.45 -19.58 -5.01
C LYS A 602 -24.25 -18.98 -3.62
N LEU A 603 -24.59 -17.69 -3.47
CA LEU A 603 -24.40 -16.90 -2.25
C LEU A 603 -24.92 -17.54 -0.95
N SER A 604 -25.95 -18.40 -1.01
CA SER A 604 -26.50 -19.11 0.17
C SER A 604 -25.64 -20.30 0.64
N HIS A 605 -24.72 -20.79 -0.18
CA HIS A 605 -23.90 -21.98 0.07
C HIS A 605 -22.40 -21.69 0.15
N CYS A 606 -21.98 -20.43 0.02
CA CYS A 606 -20.57 -20.06 0.07
C CYS A 606 -19.98 -20.18 1.48
N THR A 607 -18.74 -20.66 1.57
CA THR A 607 -17.87 -20.46 2.74
C THR A 607 -17.42 -18.99 2.82
N SER A 608 -16.83 -18.56 3.95
CA SER A 608 -16.34 -17.18 4.10
C SER A 608 -15.32 -16.77 3.03
N GLN A 609 -14.39 -17.66 2.67
CA GLN A 609 -13.39 -17.38 1.63
C GLN A 609 -14.05 -17.28 0.23
N GLN A 610 -15.02 -18.15 -0.06
CA GLN A 610 -15.79 -18.09 -1.31
C GLN A 610 -16.64 -16.83 -1.40
N LEU A 611 -17.18 -16.33 -0.27
CA LEU A 611 -17.92 -15.08 -0.24
C LEU A 611 -17.03 -13.90 -0.64
N LEU A 612 -15.77 -13.85 -0.17
CA LEU A 612 -14.82 -12.80 -0.56
C LEU A 612 -14.52 -12.84 -2.07
N ALA A 613 -14.16 -14.00 -2.60
CA ALA A 613 -13.88 -14.15 -4.04
C ALA A 613 -15.11 -13.79 -4.89
N ARG A 614 -16.31 -14.23 -4.46
CA ARG A 614 -17.57 -13.88 -5.12
C ARG A 614 -17.83 -12.38 -5.10
N ALA A 615 -17.61 -11.73 -3.95
CA ALA A 615 -17.80 -10.29 -3.78
C ALA A 615 -16.84 -9.49 -4.67
N ARG A 616 -15.55 -9.86 -4.67
CA ARG A 616 -14.52 -9.21 -5.50
C ARG A 616 -14.80 -9.40 -6.99
N LEU A 617 -15.13 -10.61 -7.44
CA LEU A 617 -15.50 -10.90 -8.84
C LEU A 617 -16.72 -10.07 -9.25
N ALA A 618 -17.82 -10.13 -8.50
CA ALA A 618 -19.03 -9.39 -8.81
C ALA A 618 -18.78 -7.87 -8.84
N THR A 619 -17.90 -7.35 -7.99
CA THR A 619 -17.47 -5.95 -8.03
C THR A 619 -16.74 -5.62 -9.34
N SER A 620 -15.81 -6.47 -9.76
CA SER A 620 -15.02 -6.25 -10.98
C SER A 620 -15.87 -6.38 -12.25
N ILE A 621 -16.79 -7.34 -12.27
CA ILE A 621 -17.79 -7.51 -13.34
C ILE A 621 -18.72 -6.29 -13.39
N GLY A 622 -19.23 -5.85 -12.24
CA GLY A 622 -20.07 -4.64 -12.17
C GLY A 622 -19.32 -3.41 -12.68
N TYR A 623 -18.01 -3.31 -12.40
CA TYR A 623 -17.15 -2.24 -12.89
C TYR A 623 -16.93 -2.31 -14.40
N GLN A 624 -16.67 -3.49 -14.96
CA GLN A 624 -16.61 -3.70 -16.42
C GLN A 624 -17.91 -3.25 -17.10
N PHE A 625 -19.08 -3.73 -16.63
CA PHE A 625 -20.37 -3.33 -17.20
C PHE A 625 -20.64 -1.84 -17.08
N ARG A 626 -20.30 -1.22 -15.95
CA ARG A 626 -20.43 0.23 -15.79
C ARG A 626 -19.56 0.98 -16.79
N ARG A 627 -18.29 0.58 -16.97
CA ARG A 627 -17.39 1.16 -17.98
C ARG A 627 -17.92 0.94 -19.41
N GLY A 628 -18.64 -0.15 -19.66
CA GLY A 628 -19.29 -0.44 -20.93
C GLY A 628 -20.65 0.25 -21.11
N GLY A 629 -21.11 1.02 -20.12
CA GLY A 629 -22.41 1.71 -20.18
C GLY A 629 -23.63 0.80 -20.02
N VAL A 630 -23.46 -0.43 -19.51
CA VAL A 630 -24.56 -1.39 -19.28
C VAL A 630 -24.99 -1.34 -17.81
N LEU A 631 -25.73 -0.29 -17.43
CA LEU A 631 -25.94 0.07 -16.03
C LEU A 631 -26.82 -0.94 -15.27
N SER A 632 -27.80 -1.55 -15.93
CA SER A 632 -28.68 -2.55 -15.29
C SER A 632 -27.91 -3.80 -14.82
N GLN A 633 -26.97 -4.28 -15.64
CA GLN A 633 -26.10 -5.39 -15.26
C GLN A 633 -25.09 -4.96 -14.20
N ALA A 634 -24.52 -3.75 -14.32
CA ALA A 634 -23.64 -3.20 -13.28
C ALA A 634 -24.35 -3.15 -11.90
N ALA A 635 -25.58 -2.64 -11.85
CA ALA A 635 -26.38 -2.58 -10.63
C ALA A 635 -26.65 -3.97 -10.04
N HIS A 636 -26.93 -4.97 -10.90
CA HIS A 636 -27.14 -6.35 -10.48
C HIS A 636 -25.90 -6.91 -9.76
N TYR A 637 -24.73 -6.86 -10.40
CA TYR A 637 -23.50 -7.43 -9.85
C TYR A 637 -22.96 -6.64 -8.65
N TYR A 638 -23.09 -5.31 -8.63
CA TYR A 638 -22.76 -4.54 -7.42
C TYR A 638 -23.71 -4.83 -6.25
N SER A 639 -25.00 -5.09 -6.51
CA SER A 639 -25.93 -5.51 -5.46
C SER A 639 -25.56 -6.87 -4.89
N GLU A 640 -25.16 -7.81 -5.76
CA GLU A 640 -24.64 -9.12 -5.35
C GLU A 640 -23.36 -8.98 -4.51
N ALA A 641 -22.40 -8.17 -4.96
CA ALA A 641 -21.16 -7.90 -4.22
C ALA A 641 -21.43 -7.28 -2.84
N ASN A 642 -22.32 -6.29 -2.75
CA ASN A 642 -22.73 -5.67 -1.49
C ASN A 642 -23.39 -6.69 -0.54
N ALA A 643 -24.22 -7.61 -1.06
CA ALA A 643 -24.81 -8.67 -0.26
C ALA A 643 -23.75 -9.68 0.24
N ALA A 644 -22.74 -10.00 -0.57
CA ALA A 644 -21.64 -10.87 -0.19
C ALA A 644 -20.72 -10.23 0.86
N PHE A 645 -20.27 -8.99 0.66
CA PHE A 645 -19.43 -8.28 1.63
C PHE A 645 -20.10 -8.12 3.00
N ARG A 646 -21.42 -7.84 3.04
CA ARG A 646 -22.19 -7.80 4.30
C ARG A 646 -22.25 -9.12 5.05
N LYS A 647 -22.00 -10.26 4.39
CA LYS A 647 -21.89 -11.56 5.08
C LYS A 647 -20.48 -11.83 5.62
N VAL A 648 -19.44 -11.26 5.01
CA VAL A 648 -18.03 -11.47 5.42
C VAL A 648 -17.64 -10.56 6.60
N ASN A 649 -18.27 -9.40 6.78
CA ASN A 649 -18.11 -8.45 7.90
C ASN A 649 -16.71 -7.80 8.11
N PHE A 650 -15.62 -8.38 7.62
CA PHE A 650 -14.23 -7.89 7.85
C PHE A 650 -13.69 -6.92 6.78
N TYR A 651 -14.38 -6.77 5.65
CA TYR A 651 -13.92 -5.96 4.50
C TYR A 651 -14.79 -4.70 4.32
N GLN A 652 -14.79 -3.83 5.35
CA GLN A 652 -15.61 -2.62 5.37
C GLN A 652 -15.19 -1.59 4.31
N ASP A 653 -13.90 -1.48 4.03
CA ASP A 653 -13.34 -0.65 2.97
C ASP A 653 -13.83 -1.07 1.58
N GLU A 654 -13.72 -2.37 1.26
CA GLU A 654 -14.24 -2.90 -0.01
C GLU A 654 -15.78 -2.78 -0.09
N LEU A 655 -16.48 -2.97 1.03
CA LEU A 655 -17.93 -2.74 1.11
C LEU A 655 -18.30 -1.30 0.79
N ALA A 656 -17.59 -0.32 1.36
CA ALA A 656 -17.82 1.11 1.09
C ALA A 656 -17.59 1.45 -0.40
N ILE A 657 -16.53 0.90 -1.01
CA ILE A 657 -16.25 1.05 -2.44
C ILE A 657 -17.43 0.51 -3.29
N VAL A 658 -17.94 -0.69 -2.99
CA VAL A 658 -19.09 -1.26 -3.71
C VAL A 658 -20.34 -0.42 -3.51
N MET A 659 -20.60 0.05 -2.29
CA MET A 659 -21.77 0.88 -1.99
C MET A 659 -21.72 2.22 -2.75
N ASN A 660 -20.55 2.83 -2.88
CA ASN A 660 -20.34 4.02 -3.70
C ASN A 660 -20.57 3.74 -5.18
N ASN A 661 -20.01 2.65 -5.69
CA ASN A 661 -20.20 2.26 -7.08
C ASN A 661 -21.67 1.98 -7.40
N LEU A 662 -22.38 1.26 -6.53
CA LEU A 662 -23.81 1.01 -6.66
C LEU A 662 -24.63 2.30 -6.57
N ALA A 663 -24.28 3.21 -5.66
CA ALA A 663 -24.92 4.51 -5.55
C ALA A 663 -24.77 5.33 -6.84
N ASN A 664 -23.57 5.35 -7.42
CA ASN A 664 -23.31 6.03 -8.69
C ASN A 664 -24.13 5.42 -9.83
N VAL A 665 -24.19 4.09 -9.95
CA VAL A 665 -25.01 3.42 -10.99
C VAL A 665 -26.49 3.75 -10.82
N TYR A 666 -27.03 3.68 -9.59
CA TYR A 666 -28.42 4.09 -9.36
C TYR A 666 -28.65 5.57 -9.67
N ALA A 667 -27.67 6.44 -9.41
CA ALA A 667 -27.77 7.84 -9.79
C ALA A 667 -27.78 8.01 -11.31
N GLU A 668 -26.92 7.31 -12.04
CA GLU A 668 -26.87 7.34 -13.51
C GLU A 668 -28.18 6.80 -14.13
N GLN A 669 -28.84 5.84 -13.48
CA GLN A 669 -30.20 5.36 -13.80
C GLN A 669 -31.34 6.29 -13.34
N GLY A 670 -31.04 7.43 -12.73
CA GLY A 670 -32.05 8.36 -12.24
C GLY A 670 -32.80 7.90 -10.99
N ARG A 671 -32.31 6.89 -10.25
CA ARG A 671 -32.93 6.30 -9.04
C ARG A 671 -32.30 6.87 -7.77
N MET A 672 -32.57 8.14 -7.49
CA MET A 672 -31.94 8.92 -6.42
C MET A 672 -32.31 8.43 -5.00
N VAL A 673 -33.53 7.92 -4.83
CA VAL A 673 -34.01 7.37 -3.54
C VAL A 673 -33.18 6.15 -3.12
N LEU A 674 -32.66 5.37 -4.08
CA LEU A 674 -31.78 4.24 -3.80
C LEU A 674 -30.31 4.66 -3.67
N ALA A 675 -29.86 5.64 -4.47
CA ALA A 675 -28.47 6.10 -4.47
C ALA A 675 -28.05 6.77 -3.15
N SER A 676 -28.85 7.71 -2.66
CA SER A 676 -28.46 8.58 -1.54
C SER A 676 -28.17 7.81 -0.24
N PRO A 677 -29.01 6.84 0.20
CA PRO A 677 -28.74 6.09 1.42
C PRO A 677 -27.49 5.20 1.33
N LEU A 678 -27.14 4.72 0.13
CA LEU A 678 -25.94 3.91 -0.09
C LEU A 678 -24.68 4.75 0.04
N ALA A 679 -24.62 5.90 -0.67
CA ALA A 679 -23.48 6.81 -0.60
C ALA A 679 -23.27 7.37 0.83
N ASN A 680 -24.34 7.74 1.55
CA ASN A 680 -24.23 8.21 2.93
C ASN A 680 -23.73 7.12 3.91
N LYS A 681 -24.06 5.84 3.67
CA LYS A 681 -23.53 4.74 4.48
C LYS A 681 -22.06 4.47 4.18
N ALA A 682 -21.67 4.52 2.91
CA ALA A 682 -20.27 4.41 2.51
C ALA A 682 -19.43 5.55 3.10
N LEU A 683 -19.98 6.78 3.12
CA LEU A 683 -19.33 7.95 3.72
C LEU A 683 -18.99 7.68 5.19
N ARG A 684 -19.97 7.23 6.00
CA ARG A 684 -19.75 6.92 7.41
C ARG A 684 -18.70 5.83 7.64
N ILE A 685 -18.70 4.78 6.82
CA ILE A 685 -17.69 3.72 6.90
C ILE A 685 -16.29 4.31 6.65
N ASN A 686 -16.14 5.14 5.62
CA ASN A 686 -14.85 5.76 5.28
C ASN A 686 -14.38 6.74 6.37
N GLU A 687 -15.29 7.52 6.96
CA GLU A 687 -15.03 8.42 8.09
C GLU A 687 -14.60 7.65 9.35
N ASP A 688 -15.32 6.57 9.70
CA ASP A 688 -15.01 5.72 10.86
C ASP A 688 -13.63 5.03 10.70
N MET A 689 -13.24 4.71 9.46
CA MET A 689 -11.93 4.14 9.13
C MET A 689 -10.83 5.19 9.00
N GLY A 690 -11.16 6.48 8.94
CA GLY A 690 -10.20 7.57 8.71
C GLY A 690 -9.57 7.55 7.32
N ASN A 691 -10.25 7.01 6.31
CA ASN A 691 -9.76 6.98 4.92
C ASN A 691 -10.24 8.24 4.18
N GLU A 692 -9.43 9.29 4.21
CA GLU A 692 -9.81 10.60 3.67
C GLU A 692 -9.96 10.59 2.14
N TYR A 693 -9.12 9.81 1.43
CA TYR A 693 -9.22 9.68 -0.02
C TYR A 693 -10.57 9.07 -0.44
N SER A 694 -10.97 7.95 0.17
CA SER A 694 -12.28 7.33 -0.11
C SER A 694 -13.45 8.20 0.36
N THR A 695 -13.27 8.97 1.42
CA THR A 695 -14.23 10.00 1.87
C THR A 695 -14.43 11.06 0.78
N GLY A 696 -13.35 11.63 0.24
CA GLY A 696 -13.39 12.60 -0.86
C GLY A 696 -14.10 12.07 -2.11
N LEU A 697 -13.82 10.83 -2.52
CA LEU A 697 -14.50 10.19 -3.66
C LEU A 697 -16.01 10.00 -3.39
N THR A 698 -16.37 9.67 -2.16
CA THR A 698 -17.78 9.55 -1.75
C THR A 698 -18.50 10.90 -1.84
N LEU A 699 -17.85 11.98 -1.38
CA LEU A 699 -18.38 13.34 -1.42
C LEU A 699 -18.56 13.84 -2.86
N VAL A 700 -17.63 13.52 -3.78
CA VAL A 700 -17.80 13.77 -5.23
C VAL A 700 -19.06 13.08 -5.76
N GLY A 701 -19.30 11.81 -5.38
CA GLY A 701 -20.50 11.07 -5.73
C GLY A 701 -21.78 11.71 -5.15
N LEU A 702 -21.76 12.08 -3.87
CA LEU A 702 -22.87 12.76 -3.19
C LEU A 702 -23.16 14.13 -3.80
N SER A 703 -22.14 14.87 -4.25
CA SER A 703 -22.30 16.12 -4.99
C SER A 703 -23.08 15.90 -6.29
N ALA A 704 -22.73 14.86 -7.05
CA ALA A 704 -23.46 14.50 -8.27
C ALA A 704 -24.91 14.10 -7.99
N ILE A 705 -25.16 13.29 -6.96
CA ILE A 705 -26.51 12.87 -6.53
C ILE A 705 -27.35 14.07 -6.09
N ALA A 706 -26.82 14.93 -5.22
CA ALA A 706 -27.52 16.12 -4.73
C ALA A 706 -27.84 17.10 -5.87
N ARG A 707 -26.95 17.23 -6.86
CA ARG A 707 -27.22 18.01 -8.07
C ARG A 707 -28.40 17.46 -8.86
N MET A 708 -28.49 16.13 -9.02
CA MET A 708 -29.60 15.48 -9.72
C MET A 708 -30.93 15.61 -8.96
N GLN A 709 -30.89 15.67 -7.63
CA GLN A 709 -32.04 15.99 -6.76
C GLN A 709 -32.42 17.49 -6.74
N ARG A 710 -31.79 18.32 -7.57
CA ARG A 710 -31.94 19.79 -7.59
C ARG A 710 -31.51 20.50 -6.29
N ASN A 711 -30.84 19.81 -5.36
CA ASN A 711 -30.26 20.43 -4.17
C ASN A 711 -28.86 20.99 -4.49
N HIS A 712 -28.81 22.05 -5.29
CA HIS A 712 -27.56 22.62 -5.79
C HIS A 712 -26.69 23.21 -4.68
N ALA A 713 -27.27 23.71 -3.59
CA ALA A 713 -26.51 24.23 -2.46
C ALA A 713 -25.72 23.12 -1.76
N GLN A 714 -26.37 21.99 -1.48
CA GLN A 714 -25.71 20.83 -0.87
C GLN A 714 -24.70 20.19 -1.83
N ALA A 715 -24.99 20.15 -3.13
CA ALA A 715 -24.06 19.67 -4.13
C ALA A 715 -22.74 20.48 -4.15
N ILE A 716 -22.84 21.82 -4.04
CA ILE A 716 -21.66 22.69 -3.94
C ILE A 716 -20.89 22.41 -2.65
N SER A 717 -21.57 22.28 -1.51
CA SER A 717 -20.95 21.96 -0.20
C SER A 717 -20.12 20.67 -0.29
N TYR A 718 -20.73 19.57 -0.73
CA TYR A 718 -20.02 18.30 -0.88
C TYR A 718 -18.83 18.38 -1.83
N GLY A 719 -18.96 19.14 -2.93
CA GLY A 719 -17.84 19.38 -3.84
C GLY A 719 -16.70 20.17 -3.20
N GLN A 720 -17.01 21.16 -2.36
CA GLN A 720 -16.03 21.97 -1.64
C GLN A 720 -15.31 21.16 -0.55
N GLU A 721 -16.06 20.38 0.23
CA GLU A 721 -15.50 19.47 1.24
C GLU A 721 -14.57 18.44 0.59
N ALA A 722 -14.97 17.85 -0.55
CA ALA A 722 -14.10 16.95 -1.31
C ALA A 722 -12.84 17.67 -1.82
N LEU A 723 -12.97 18.90 -2.31
CA LEU A 723 -11.84 19.68 -2.83
C LEU A 723 -10.82 20.00 -1.73
N GLU A 724 -11.28 20.31 -0.52
CA GLU A 724 -10.41 20.54 0.63
C GLU A 724 -9.61 19.28 0.99
N LEU A 725 -10.28 18.12 1.07
CA LEU A 725 -9.61 16.84 1.31
C LEU A 725 -8.59 16.52 0.22
N PHE A 726 -8.96 16.60 -1.06
CA PHE A 726 -8.02 16.27 -2.14
C PHE A 726 -6.86 17.25 -2.27
N ARG A 727 -7.05 18.53 -1.90
CA ARG A 727 -5.96 19.49 -1.82
C ARG A 727 -4.96 19.10 -0.74
N ASP A 728 -5.44 18.71 0.42
CA ASP A 728 -4.63 18.26 1.54
C ASP A 728 -3.88 16.94 1.25
N LEU A 729 -4.50 16.07 0.44
CA LEU A 729 -3.92 14.78 0.01
C LEU A 729 -3.06 14.89 -1.25
N GLU A 730 -2.98 16.07 -1.86
CA GLU A 730 -2.25 16.34 -3.11
C GLU A 730 -2.72 15.50 -4.30
N ASP A 731 -4.01 15.17 -4.30
CA ASP A 731 -4.61 14.29 -5.29
C ASP A 731 -5.21 15.09 -6.45
N ALA A 732 -4.43 15.24 -7.53
CA ALA A 732 -4.84 15.98 -8.71
C ALA A 732 -6.14 15.45 -9.34
N HIS A 733 -6.31 14.12 -9.39
CA HIS A 733 -7.50 13.50 -9.97
C HIS A 733 -8.76 13.83 -9.16
N GLY A 734 -8.72 13.72 -7.83
CA GLY A 734 -9.82 14.08 -6.94
C GLY A 734 -10.13 15.58 -6.97
N MET A 735 -9.10 16.44 -7.01
CA MET A 735 -9.28 17.89 -7.16
C MET A 735 -10.00 18.24 -8.47
N MET A 736 -9.59 17.62 -9.59
CA MET A 736 -10.24 17.79 -10.89
C MET A 736 -11.72 17.41 -10.82
N TRP A 737 -12.05 16.25 -10.25
CA TRP A 737 -13.44 15.83 -10.09
C TRP A 737 -14.24 16.78 -9.20
N ALA A 738 -13.67 17.22 -8.07
CA ALA A 738 -14.34 18.13 -7.15
C ALA A 738 -14.66 19.48 -7.82
N HIS A 739 -13.67 20.06 -8.54
CA HIS A 739 -13.86 21.28 -9.33
C HIS A 739 -14.95 21.12 -10.40
N LEU A 740 -14.92 20.01 -11.14
CA LEU A 740 -15.95 19.71 -12.15
C LEU A 740 -17.35 19.61 -11.52
N ARG A 741 -17.50 18.91 -10.39
CA ARG A 741 -18.80 18.78 -9.71
C ARG A 741 -19.32 20.12 -9.18
N ILE A 742 -18.44 20.96 -8.62
CA ILE A 742 -18.79 22.33 -8.20
C ILE A 742 -19.28 23.13 -9.42
N GLY A 743 -18.54 23.11 -10.53
CA GLY A 743 -18.93 23.78 -11.78
C GLY A 743 -20.30 23.33 -12.28
N CYS A 744 -20.55 22.01 -12.34
CA CYS A 744 -21.83 21.45 -12.72
C CYS A 744 -22.99 21.93 -11.83
N ALA A 745 -22.78 21.95 -10.51
CA ALA A 745 -23.81 22.35 -9.56
C ALA A 745 -24.11 23.86 -9.64
N LYS A 746 -23.07 24.70 -9.76
CA LYS A 746 -23.20 26.15 -9.95
C LYS A 746 -23.93 26.47 -11.25
N ARG A 747 -23.55 25.86 -12.38
CA ARG A 747 -24.25 26.06 -13.66
C ARG A 747 -25.73 25.70 -13.56
N LYS A 748 -26.08 24.55 -12.97
CA LYS A 748 -27.49 24.15 -12.79
C LYS A 748 -28.26 25.13 -11.90
N LYS A 749 -27.63 25.64 -10.83
CA LYS A 749 -28.22 26.68 -9.98
C LYS A 749 -28.47 27.98 -10.77
N ALA A 750 -27.51 28.43 -11.57
CA ALA A 750 -27.66 29.62 -12.40
C ALA A 750 -28.75 29.43 -13.46
N LYS A 751 -28.79 28.26 -14.12
CA LYS A 751 -29.82 27.90 -15.09
C LYS A 751 -31.23 28.09 -14.52
N GLY A 752 -31.47 27.69 -13.27
CA GLY A 752 -32.75 27.94 -12.60
C GLY A 752 -33.13 29.42 -12.52
N TYR A 753 -32.19 30.31 -12.21
CA TYR A 753 -32.44 31.77 -12.22
C TYR A 753 -32.73 32.32 -13.62
N LEU A 754 -32.06 31.78 -14.64
CA LEU A 754 -32.32 32.15 -16.05
C LEU A 754 -33.74 31.73 -16.47
N GLU A 755 -34.16 30.50 -16.14
CA GLU A 755 -35.50 29.98 -16.46
C GLU A 755 -36.62 30.73 -15.71
N GLU A 756 -36.32 31.34 -14.57
CA GLU A 756 -37.23 32.22 -13.83
C GLU A 756 -37.19 33.68 -14.32
N GLY A 757 -36.24 34.06 -15.17
CA GLY A 757 -36.08 35.44 -15.68
C GLY A 757 -35.77 36.47 -14.58
N ARG A 758 -35.22 36.04 -13.43
CA ARG A 758 -34.97 36.92 -12.27
C ARG A 758 -33.59 36.71 -11.69
N LYS A 759 -33.09 37.72 -10.95
CA LYS A 759 -31.76 37.70 -10.32
C LYS A 759 -30.63 37.44 -11.34
N LEU A 760 -30.73 38.03 -12.53
CA LEU A 760 -29.80 37.80 -13.65
C LEU A 760 -28.34 38.16 -13.29
N GLU A 761 -28.10 39.18 -12.48
CA GLU A 761 -26.73 39.47 -12.00
C GLU A 761 -26.18 38.38 -11.07
N VAL A 762 -27.03 37.77 -10.24
CA VAL A 762 -26.62 36.63 -9.42
C VAL A 762 -26.34 35.42 -10.30
N ALA A 763 -27.16 35.20 -11.33
CA ALA A 763 -26.93 34.14 -12.31
C ALA A 763 -25.60 34.35 -13.06
N ARG A 764 -25.30 35.59 -13.47
CA ARG A 764 -24.02 35.98 -14.10
C ARG A 764 -22.84 35.57 -13.24
N ARG A 765 -22.81 36.04 -11.98
CA ARG A 765 -21.73 35.73 -11.04
C ARG A 765 -21.57 34.22 -10.82
N ILE A 766 -22.67 33.49 -10.68
CA ILE A 766 -22.61 32.03 -10.48
C ILE A 766 -22.07 31.33 -11.74
N LEU A 767 -22.39 31.80 -12.94
CA LEU A 767 -21.85 31.25 -14.20
C LEU A 767 -20.36 31.55 -14.35
N GLU A 768 -19.90 32.75 -14.01
CA GLU A 768 -18.47 33.10 -13.97
C GLU A 768 -17.71 32.18 -13.01
N GLU A 769 -18.23 31.99 -11.80
CA GLU A 769 -17.64 31.06 -10.83
C GLU A 769 -17.73 29.59 -11.27
N ALA A 770 -18.75 29.23 -12.06
CA ALA A 770 -18.86 27.88 -12.63
C ALA A 770 -17.79 27.66 -13.71
N LEU A 771 -17.60 28.66 -14.59
CA LEU A 771 -16.58 28.64 -15.64
C LEU A 771 -15.18 28.52 -15.02
N GLU A 772 -14.86 29.34 -14.02
CA GLU A 772 -13.58 29.27 -13.29
C GLU A 772 -13.34 27.88 -12.68
N SER A 773 -14.39 27.24 -12.16
CA SER A 773 -14.28 25.89 -11.59
C SER A 773 -14.00 24.85 -12.67
N VAL A 774 -14.65 24.94 -13.83
CA VAL A 774 -14.44 23.99 -14.95
C VAL A 774 -13.07 24.21 -15.61
N GLU A 775 -12.62 25.46 -15.74
CA GLU A 775 -11.29 25.80 -16.26
C GLU A 775 -10.18 25.24 -15.36
N LYS A 776 -10.32 25.35 -14.04
CA LYS A 776 -9.40 24.70 -13.09
C LYS A 776 -9.39 23.18 -13.22
N ALA A 777 -10.56 22.55 -13.42
CA ALA A 777 -10.61 21.11 -13.66
C ALA A 777 -9.87 20.73 -14.95
N LEU A 778 -10.02 21.52 -16.02
CA LEU A 778 -9.33 21.30 -17.29
C LEU A 778 -7.80 21.47 -17.15
N GLU A 779 -7.37 22.54 -16.49
CA GLU A 779 -5.94 22.81 -16.22
C GLU A 779 -5.30 21.66 -15.44
N ILE A 780 -5.96 21.18 -14.37
CA ILE A 780 -5.48 20.05 -13.58
C ILE A 780 -5.42 18.78 -14.44
N ALA A 781 -6.47 18.51 -15.24
CA ALA A 781 -6.51 17.33 -16.10
C ALA A 781 -5.37 17.34 -17.14
N GLN A 782 -5.07 18.50 -17.74
CA GLN A 782 -3.97 18.64 -18.70
C GLN A 782 -2.60 18.51 -18.03
N ASN A 783 -2.40 19.14 -16.87
CA ASN A 783 -1.14 19.10 -16.14
C ASN A 783 -0.82 17.70 -15.58
N ALA A 784 -1.86 16.91 -15.25
CA ALA A 784 -1.74 15.57 -14.70
C ALA A 784 -1.95 14.44 -15.73
N ASP A 785 -2.01 14.76 -17.03
CA ASP A 785 -2.20 13.81 -18.14
C ASP A 785 -3.45 12.91 -18.02
N LEU A 786 -4.54 13.47 -17.49
CA LEU A 786 -5.83 12.79 -17.27
C LEU A 786 -6.71 12.83 -18.54
N THR A 787 -6.18 12.31 -19.64
CA THR A 787 -6.77 12.40 -21.00
C THR A 787 -8.20 11.86 -21.08
N SER A 788 -8.50 10.76 -20.39
CA SER A 788 -9.83 10.13 -20.40
C SER A 788 -10.95 11.00 -19.82
N ASN A 789 -10.60 12.05 -19.07
CA ASN A 789 -11.56 12.94 -18.41
C ASN A 789 -11.86 14.21 -19.23
N LEU A 790 -11.02 14.53 -20.24
CA LEU A 790 -11.13 15.74 -21.04
C LEU A 790 -12.49 15.90 -21.76
N PRO A 791 -13.09 14.87 -22.41
CA PRO A 791 -14.37 15.03 -23.10
C PRO A 791 -15.46 15.60 -22.20
N GLY A 792 -15.61 15.02 -20.99
CA GLY A 792 -16.63 15.43 -20.04
C GLY A 792 -16.43 16.83 -19.47
N ILE A 793 -15.17 17.27 -19.31
CA ILE A 793 -14.83 18.63 -18.86
C ILE A 793 -15.16 19.65 -19.94
N LEU A 794 -14.73 19.39 -21.18
CA LEU A 794 -14.99 20.25 -22.35
C LEU A 794 -16.50 20.38 -22.61
N ALA A 795 -17.24 19.28 -22.55
CA ALA A 795 -18.68 19.28 -22.71
C ALA A 795 -19.37 20.13 -21.61
N GLU A 796 -18.90 20.05 -20.37
CA GLU A 796 -19.43 20.89 -19.30
C GLU A 796 -19.07 22.37 -19.47
N GLN A 797 -17.86 22.68 -19.95
CA GLN A 797 -17.44 24.05 -20.27
C GLN A 797 -18.33 24.64 -21.37
N GLY A 798 -18.59 23.89 -22.44
CA GLY A 798 -19.53 24.26 -23.50
C GLY A 798 -20.92 24.54 -22.93
N ARG A 799 -21.44 23.68 -22.04
CA ARG A 799 -22.73 23.92 -21.36
C ARG A 799 -22.75 25.21 -20.54
N VAL A 800 -21.64 25.60 -19.90
CA VAL A 800 -21.56 26.88 -19.18
C VAL A 800 -21.67 28.05 -20.16
N TYR A 801 -20.91 28.02 -21.26
CA TYR A 801 -20.99 29.04 -22.31
C TYR A 801 -22.39 29.13 -22.93
N ARG A 802 -23.09 28.01 -23.14
CA ARG A 802 -24.49 28.01 -23.57
C ARG A 802 -25.39 28.79 -22.60
N GLU A 803 -25.26 28.55 -21.29
CA GLU A 803 -26.08 29.30 -20.31
C GLU A 803 -25.65 30.78 -20.22
N MET A 804 -24.38 31.11 -20.43
CA MET A 804 -23.91 32.50 -20.53
C MET A 804 -24.48 33.21 -21.77
N GLY A 805 -24.57 32.53 -22.91
CA GLY A 805 -25.21 33.06 -24.10
C GLY A 805 -26.70 33.34 -23.89
N ARG A 806 -27.40 32.44 -23.19
CA ARG A 806 -28.81 32.66 -22.80
C ARG A 806 -28.98 33.87 -21.88
N LEU A 807 -28.08 34.02 -20.91
CA LEU A 807 -28.06 35.19 -20.04
C LEU A 807 -27.85 36.48 -20.84
N ALA A 808 -26.89 36.50 -21.77
CA ALA A 808 -26.59 37.67 -22.60
C ALA A 808 -27.82 38.08 -23.43
N HIS A 809 -28.51 37.10 -24.02
CA HIS A 809 -29.77 37.32 -24.73
C HIS A 809 -30.87 37.90 -23.80
N LEU A 810 -31.01 37.40 -22.57
CA LEU A 810 -31.98 37.91 -21.58
C LEU A 810 -31.70 39.35 -21.11
N VAL A 811 -30.49 39.86 -21.31
CA VAL A 811 -30.11 41.26 -20.99
C VAL A 811 -29.89 42.11 -22.24
N ASP A 812 -30.38 41.65 -23.39
CA ASP A 812 -30.31 42.32 -24.69
C ASP A 812 -28.87 42.57 -25.22
N ASP A 813 -27.89 41.73 -24.85
CA ASP A 813 -26.51 41.75 -25.38
C ASP A 813 -26.29 40.63 -26.42
N GLU A 814 -26.88 40.82 -27.60
CA GLU A 814 -26.83 39.85 -28.69
C GLU A 814 -25.41 39.53 -29.21
N PRO A 815 -24.49 40.50 -29.37
CA PRO A 815 -23.11 40.19 -29.81
C PRO A 815 -22.38 39.28 -28.82
N GLN A 816 -22.54 39.50 -27.51
CA GLN A 816 -21.96 38.63 -26.50
C GLN A 816 -22.64 37.25 -26.51
N GLY A 817 -23.97 37.21 -26.67
CA GLY A 817 -24.74 35.96 -26.78
C GLY A 817 -24.24 35.06 -27.91
N GLN A 818 -24.09 35.59 -29.11
CA GLN A 818 -23.58 34.87 -30.29
C GLN A 818 -22.16 34.36 -30.07
N THR A 819 -21.29 35.18 -29.47
CA THR A 819 -19.91 34.79 -29.15
C THR A 819 -19.89 33.58 -28.20
N CYS A 820 -20.70 33.62 -27.14
CA CYS A 820 -20.80 32.50 -26.20
C CYS A 820 -21.37 31.23 -26.85
N TYR A 821 -22.34 31.34 -27.76
CA TYR A 821 -22.89 30.16 -28.44
C TYR A 821 -21.90 29.51 -29.40
N HIS A 822 -21.13 30.29 -30.17
CA HIS A 822 -20.08 29.73 -31.02
C HIS A 822 -18.96 29.07 -30.20
N GLU A 823 -18.58 29.66 -29.06
CA GLU A 823 -17.60 29.03 -28.17
C GLU A 823 -18.15 27.73 -27.55
N SER A 824 -19.44 27.71 -27.20
CA SER A 824 -20.12 26.47 -26.77
C SER A 824 -20.11 25.40 -27.86
N GLU A 825 -20.40 25.76 -29.11
CA GLU A 825 -20.39 24.84 -30.26
C GLU A 825 -18.99 24.25 -30.46
N ARG A 826 -17.96 25.11 -30.45
CA ARG A 826 -16.56 24.71 -30.58
C ARG A 826 -16.16 23.70 -29.49
N LEU A 827 -16.43 24.01 -28.23
CA LEU A 827 -16.05 23.14 -27.09
C LEU A 827 -16.79 21.80 -27.08
N LEU A 828 -18.06 21.79 -27.48
CA LEU A 828 -18.82 20.55 -27.59
C LEU A 828 -18.34 19.68 -28.77
N GLN A 829 -17.93 20.30 -29.88
CA GLN A 829 -17.29 19.57 -30.98
C GLN A 829 -15.93 19.00 -30.55
N ASP A 830 -15.10 19.80 -29.89
CA ASP A 830 -13.82 19.34 -29.32
C ASP A 830 -14.04 18.16 -28.37
N ALA A 831 -15.09 18.17 -27.54
CA ALA A 831 -15.44 17.06 -26.66
C ALA A 831 -15.80 15.78 -27.44
N LEU A 832 -16.51 15.91 -28.56
CA LEU A 832 -16.90 14.77 -29.42
C LEU A 832 -15.75 14.23 -30.27
N ASP A 833 -14.76 15.05 -30.59
CA ASP A 833 -13.56 14.65 -31.33
C ASP A 833 -12.60 13.83 -30.47
N GLN A 834 -12.76 13.86 -29.15
CA GLN A 834 -12.04 13.01 -28.21
C GLN A 834 -12.69 11.63 -28.10
N ASP A 835 -11.85 10.59 -28.00
CA ASP A 835 -12.29 9.22 -27.76
C ASP A 835 -12.61 8.97 -26.27
N GLY A 836 -13.51 8.02 -25.98
CA GLY A 836 -13.70 7.46 -24.63
C GLY A 836 -15.02 7.77 -23.92
N GLU A 837 -15.95 8.51 -24.54
CA GLU A 837 -17.29 8.71 -23.96
C GLU A 837 -18.21 7.50 -24.17
N ALA A 838 -18.96 7.12 -23.13
CA ALA A 838 -20.05 6.15 -23.26
C ALA A 838 -21.15 6.68 -24.20
N VAL A 839 -21.86 5.78 -24.88
CA VAL A 839 -22.89 6.09 -25.89
C VAL A 839 -23.91 7.12 -25.37
N ALA A 840 -24.44 6.94 -24.16
CA ALA A 840 -25.41 7.87 -23.57
C ALA A 840 -24.82 9.25 -23.26
N VAL A 841 -23.54 9.32 -22.86
CA VAL A 841 -22.84 10.59 -22.60
C VAL A 841 -22.62 11.33 -23.92
N ARG A 842 -22.11 10.63 -24.92
CA ARG A 842 -21.91 11.17 -26.28
C ARG A 842 -23.21 11.67 -26.89
N ALA A 843 -24.29 10.90 -26.75
CA ALA A 843 -25.64 11.30 -27.18
C ALA A 843 -26.11 12.58 -26.48
N ASN A 844 -25.82 12.74 -25.19
CA ASN A 844 -26.13 14.00 -24.48
C ASN A 844 -25.30 15.17 -25.00
N THR A 845 -24.02 14.98 -25.30
CA THR A 845 -23.14 16.02 -25.86
C THR A 845 -23.61 16.46 -27.25
N ILE A 846 -24.00 15.52 -28.13
CA ILE A 846 -24.61 15.82 -29.44
C ILE A 846 -25.96 16.55 -29.27
N GLN A 847 -26.75 16.19 -28.27
CA GLN A 847 -27.99 16.90 -27.98
C GLN A 847 -27.72 18.33 -27.48
N ASP A 848 -26.68 18.54 -26.66
CA ASP A 848 -26.27 19.88 -26.26
C ASP A 848 -25.84 20.73 -27.48
N LEU A 849 -25.20 20.13 -28.49
CA LEU A 849 -24.94 20.79 -29.78
C LEU A 849 -26.23 21.17 -30.50
N ALA A 850 -27.21 20.27 -30.57
CA ALA A 850 -28.51 20.57 -31.17
C ALA A 850 -29.18 21.78 -30.49
N ASP A 851 -29.11 21.87 -29.16
CA ASP A 851 -29.62 23.01 -28.41
C ASP A 851 -28.88 24.32 -28.76
N VAL A 852 -27.56 24.27 -28.95
CA VAL A 852 -26.76 25.44 -29.35
C VAL A 852 -27.06 25.86 -30.78
N SER A 853 -27.13 24.91 -31.73
CA SER A 853 -27.52 25.21 -33.12
C SER A 853 -28.92 25.82 -33.20
N PHE A 854 -29.86 25.37 -32.34
CA PHE A 854 -31.19 25.96 -32.25
C PHE A 854 -31.13 27.42 -31.79
N LEU A 855 -30.30 27.72 -30.77
CA LEU A 855 -30.08 29.08 -30.27
C LEU A 855 -29.37 29.99 -31.29
N LEU A 856 -28.50 29.43 -32.13
CA LEU A 856 -27.86 30.13 -33.26
C LEU A 856 -28.79 30.32 -34.47
N GLY A 857 -29.96 29.66 -34.49
CA GLY A 857 -30.87 29.66 -35.64
C GLY A 857 -30.44 28.75 -36.79
N ASP A 858 -29.46 27.87 -36.60
CA ASP A 858 -29.04 26.87 -37.59
C ASP A 858 -29.95 25.64 -37.58
N GLN A 859 -31.06 25.72 -38.31
CA GLN A 859 -32.00 24.60 -38.44
C GLN A 859 -31.37 23.33 -39.03
N LYS A 860 -30.36 23.46 -39.89
CA LYS A 860 -29.73 22.30 -40.51
C LYS A 860 -28.86 21.55 -39.49
N GLY A 861 -28.07 22.29 -38.70
CA GLY A 861 -27.27 21.75 -37.60
C GLY A 861 -28.12 21.05 -36.55
N VAL A 862 -29.29 21.62 -36.19
CA VAL A 862 -30.25 20.97 -35.28
C VAL A 862 -30.66 19.61 -35.82
N LEU A 863 -31.23 19.55 -37.03
CA LEU A 863 -31.74 18.31 -37.60
C LEU A 863 -30.64 17.25 -37.78
N GLN A 864 -29.44 17.67 -38.15
CA GLN A 864 -28.28 16.78 -38.26
C GLN A 864 -27.90 16.18 -36.90
N SER A 865 -27.82 17.00 -35.85
CA SER A 865 -27.46 16.55 -34.50
C SER A 865 -28.52 15.62 -33.91
N LEU A 866 -29.82 15.95 -34.06
CA LEU A 866 -30.90 15.08 -33.60
C LEU A 866 -30.85 13.71 -34.31
N ALA A 867 -30.64 13.69 -35.63
CA ALA A 867 -30.50 12.44 -36.38
C ALA A 867 -29.28 11.61 -35.93
N GLN A 868 -28.17 12.26 -35.60
CA GLN A 868 -26.99 11.60 -35.04
C GLN A 868 -27.27 10.95 -33.69
N VAL A 869 -27.99 11.62 -32.78
CA VAL A 869 -28.39 11.03 -31.49
C VAL A 869 -29.23 9.76 -31.70
N GLU A 870 -30.24 9.83 -32.56
CA GLU A 870 -31.11 8.68 -32.79
C GLU A 870 -30.42 7.53 -33.53
N ALA A 871 -29.44 7.83 -34.40
CA ALA A 871 -28.63 6.82 -35.06
C ALA A 871 -27.65 6.15 -34.10
N LEU A 872 -27.11 6.92 -33.15
CA LEU A 872 -26.19 6.44 -32.13
C LEU A 872 -26.88 5.53 -31.11
N ILE A 873 -28.14 5.81 -30.75
CA ILE A 873 -28.91 5.03 -29.77
C ILE A 873 -29.60 3.82 -30.41
N GLY A 874 -30.13 3.96 -31.62
CA GLY A 874 -30.80 2.88 -32.34
C GLY A 874 -32.33 2.99 -32.39
N PRO A 875 -32.97 2.35 -33.38
CA PRO A 875 -34.42 2.41 -33.61
C PRO A 875 -35.26 1.70 -32.52
N GLU A 876 -34.72 0.71 -31.85
CA GLU A 876 -35.40 -0.10 -30.83
C GLU A 876 -35.83 0.70 -29.60
N TYR A 877 -35.16 1.82 -29.30
CA TYR A 877 -35.51 2.73 -28.22
C TYR A 877 -36.58 3.75 -28.60
N ARG A 878 -36.93 3.88 -29.89
CA ARG A 878 -37.79 4.97 -30.36
C ARG A 878 -39.26 4.70 -30.03
N ILE A 879 -39.90 5.69 -29.40
CA ILE A 879 -41.35 5.75 -29.25
C ILE A 879 -41.93 6.34 -30.54
N VAL A 880 -42.48 5.49 -31.40
CA VAL A 880 -43.16 5.91 -32.64
C VAL A 880 -44.68 5.85 -32.41
N PRO A 881 -45.39 7.00 -32.44
CA PRO A 881 -46.84 7.03 -32.24
C PRO A 881 -47.59 6.06 -33.16
N GLY A 882 -48.43 5.21 -32.57
CA GLY A 882 -49.23 4.23 -33.29
C GLY A 882 -48.50 2.93 -33.67
N GLN A 883 -47.23 2.77 -33.30
CA GLN A 883 -46.48 1.51 -33.43
C GLN A 883 -46.35 0.78 -32.09
N GLN A 884 -45.70 -0.38 -32.10
CA GLN A 884 -45.35 -1.11 -30.88
C GLN A 884 -44.36 -0.27 -30.06
N ALA A 885 -44.63 -0.13 -28.76
CA ALA A 885 -43.75 0.58 -27.85
C ALA A 885 -42.43 -0.19 -27.64
N PRO A 886 -41.33 0.50 -27.26
CA PRO A 886 -40.07 -0.17 -26.96
C PRO A 886 -40.24 -1.22 -25.84
N ASP A 887 -39.42 -2.28 -25.87
CA ASP A 887 -39.47 -3.33 -24.85
C ASP A 887 -39.07 -2.78 -23.46
N ASP A 888 -39.62 -3.38 -22.40
CA ASP A 888 -39.42 -2.93 -21.02
C ASP A 888 -38.07 -3.36 -20.41
N ASP A 889 -37.35 -4.29 -21.06
CA ASP A 889 -36.05 -4.80 -20.62
C ASP A 889 -34.86 -4.01 -21.20
N LEU A 890 -35.13 -3.04 -22.07
CA LEU A 890 -34.10 -2.17 -22.64
C LEU A 890 -33.42 -1.31 -21.56
N PRO A 891 -32.08 -1.10 -21.65
CA PRO A 891 -31.35 -0.20 -20.77
C PRO A 891 -31.95 1.21 -20.73
N THR A 892 -32.25 1.68 -19.52
CA THR A 892 -33.05 2.89 -19.32
C THR A 892 -32.31 4.18 -19.68
N GLU A 893 -30.97 4.19 -19.56
CA GLU A 893 -30.08 5.33 -19.72
C GLU A 893 -30.14 5.98 -21.11
N TYR A 894 -30.54 5.22 -22.13
CA TYR A 894 -30.66 5.72 -23.51
C TYR A 894 -31.97 6.47 -23.79
N PHE A 895 -33.00 6.31 -22.96
CA PHE A 895 -34.25 7.05 -23.16
C PHE A 895 -34.12 8.54 -22.80
N ALA A 896 -33.25 8.91 -21.85
CA ALA A 896 -33.10 10.32 -21.45
C ALA A 896 -32.59 11.24 -22.58
N PRO A 897 -31.54 10.89 -23.35
CA PRO A 897 -31.14 11.67 -24.52
C PRO A 897 -32.25 11.80 -25.58
N LEU A 898 -33.01 10.73 -25.84
CA LEU A 898 -34.14 10.77 -26.79
C LEU A 898 -35.29 11.68 -26.30
N GLY A 899 -35.54 11.70 -24.99
CA GLY A 899 -36.48 12.65 -24.40
C GLY A 899 -36.08 14.10 -24.68
N LYS A 900 -34.79 14.43 -24.60
CA LYS A 900 -34.27 15.75 -24.95
C LYS A 900 -34.34 16.05 -26.45
N VAL A 901 -34.16 15.05 -27.32
CA VAL A 901 -34.40 15.19 -28.77
C VAL A 901 -35.82 15.68 -29.04
N GLU A 902 -36.81 15.05 -28.38
CA GLU A 902 -38.21 15.46 -28.49
C GLU A 902 -38.45 16.86 -27.91
N MET A 903 -37.76 17.24 -26.82
CA MET A 903 -37.82 18.62 -26.32
C MET A 903 -37.38 19.64 -27.39
N THR A 904 -36.25 19.40 -28.05
CA THR A 904 -35.72 20.30 -29.10
C THR A 904 -36.68 20.35 -30.30
N ARG A 905 -37.29 19.22 -30.71
CA ARG A 905 -38.35 19.19 -31.74
C ARG A 905 -39.56 20.01 -31.34
N GLY A 906 -40.01 19.89 -30.10
CA GLY A 906 -41.11 20.68 -29.56
C GLY A 906 -40.81 22.18 -29.57
N GLN A 907 -39.58 22.57 -29.21
CA GLN A 907 -39.12 23.97 -29.29
C GLN A 907 -39.15 24.50 -30.74
N MET A 908 -38.72 23.70 -31.71
CA MET A 908 -38.82 24.04 -33.13
C MET A 908 -40.28 24.24 -33.56
N ALA A 909 -41.18 23.32 -33.21
CA ALA A 909 -42.60 23.43 -33.54
C ALA A 909 -43.22 24.70 -32.93
N PHE A 910 -42.91 25.02 -31.67
CA PHE A 910 -43.36 26.25 -31.04
C PHE A 910 -42.82 27.51 -31.74
N SER A 911 -41.55 27.51 -32.18
CA SER A 911 -40.97 28.64 -32.93
C SER A 911 -41.65 28.87 -34.29
N GLN A 912 -42.25 27.82 -34.85
CA GLN A 912 -43.00 27.86 -36.11
C GLN A 912 -44.49 28.17 -35.90
N GLY A 913 -44.93 28.37 -34.64
CA GLY A 913 -46.32 28.66 -34.30
C GLY A 913 -47.24 27.42 -34.22
N ASN A 914 -46.69 26.20 -34.29
CA ASN A 914 -47.47 24.97 -34.18
C ASN A 914 -47.58 24.51 -32.71
N LEU A 915 -48.56 25.08 -32.00
CA LEU A 915 -48.78 24.79 -30.57
C LEU A 915 -49.12 23.32 -30.30
N GLN A 916 -49.94 22.69 -31.14
CA GLN A 916 -50.37 21.30 -30.94
C GLN A 916 -49.21 20.32 -31.10
N GLU A 917 -48.43 20.45 -32.17
CA GLU A 917 -47.24 19.61 -32.43
C GLU A 917 -46.18 19.82 -31.34
N GLY A 918 -45.99 21.07 -30.88
CA GLY A 918 -45.10 21.37 -29.76
C GLY A 918 -45.47 20.63 -28.47
N ILE A 919 -46.77 20.60 -28.10
CA ILE A 919 -47.23 19.86 -26.92
C ILE A 919 -47.06 18.35 -27.12
N GLN A 920 -47.34 17.82 -28.31
CA GLN A 920 -47.15 16.39 -28.62
C GLN A 920 -45.70 15.94 -28.43
N HIS A 921 -44.74 16.72 -28.91
CA HIS A 921 -43.31 16.44 -28.68
C HIS A 921 -42.93 16.50 -27.20
N TYR A 922 -43.45 17.46 -26.42
CA TYR A 922 -43.20 17.49 -24.98
C TYR A 922 -43.86 16.32 -24.24
N LEU A 923 -45.00 15.81 -24.72
CA LEU A 923 -45.61 14.59 -24.21
C LEU A 923 -44.76 13.34 -24.52
N LEU A 924 -44.18 13.27 -25.73
CA LEU A 924 -43.21 12.22 -26.08
C LEU A 924 -41.94 12.32 -25.21
N ALA A 925 -41.42 13.53 -24.98
CA ALA A 925 -40.31 13.75 -24.07
C ALA A 925 -40.63 13.26 -22.65
N TYR A 926 -41.84 13.54 -22.15
CA TYR A 926 -42.29 13.03 -20.86
C TYR A 926 -42.32 11.50 -20.85
N ALA A 927 -42.83 10.86 -21.91
CA ALA A 927 -42.85 9.41 -22.03
C ALA A 927 -41.44 8.80 -21.97
N TYR A 928 -40.48 9.39 -22.68
CA TYR A 928 -39.07 9.01 -22.61
C TYR A 928 -38.48 9.16 -21.20
N PHE A 929 -38.75 10.27 -20.50
CA PHE A 929 -38.25 10.45 -19.13
C PHE A 929 -38.92 9.50 -18.12
N ILE A 930 -40.17 9.10 -18.33
CA ILE A 930 -40.83 8.06 -17.53
C ILE A 930 -40.13 6.71 -17.72
N ARG A 931 -39.78 6.36 -18.97
CA ARG A 931 -39.00 5.14 -19.28
C ARG A 931 -37.58 5.19 -18.73
N TYR A 932 -36.95 6.37 -18.72
CA TYR A 932 -35.65 6.55 -18.08
C TYR A 932 -35.71 6.33 -16.56
N SER A 933 -36.59 7.05 -15.87
CA SER A 933 -36.78 6.88 -14.42
C SER A 933 -38.11 7.47 -13.97
N SER A 934 -38.83 6.79 -13.09
CA SER A 934 -40.00 7.36 -12.40
C SER A 934 -39.66 8.64 -11.62
N GLU A 935 -38.41 8.79 -11.16
CA GLU A 935 -37.89 9.92 -10.39
C GLU A 935 -37.21 10.99 -11.25
N ALA A 936 -37.24 10.90 -12.59
CA ALA A 936 -36.56 11.85 -13.46
C ALA A 936 -37.08 13.29 -13.26
N ALA A 937 -36.21 14.17 -12.78
CA ALA A 937 -36.56 15.55 -12.47
C ALA A 937 -36.93 16.35 -13.72
N GLU A 938 -36.50 15.92 -14.92
CA GLU A 938 -36.82 16.54 -16.20
C GLU A 938 -38.35 16.63 -16.43
N LYS A 939 -39.12 15.68 -15.93
CA LYS A 939 -40.59 15.62 -16.05
C LYS A 939 -41.29 16.87 -15.55
N ASP A 940 -40.92 17.30 -14.34
CA ASP A 940 -41.52 18.48 -13.71
C ASP A 940 -41.16 19.74 -14.50
N THR A 941 -39.93 19.80 -15.03
CA THR A 941 -39.49 20.91 -15.91
C THR A 941 -40.32 21.02 -17.17
N LEU A 942 -40.70 19.89 -17.78
CA LEU A 942 -41.52 19.88 -18.99
C LEU A 942 -42.89 20.49 -18.74
N ILE A 943 -43.51 20.10 -17.62
CA ILE A 943 -44.83 20.60 -17.22
C ILE A 943 -44.76 22.11 -16.95
N GLU A 944 -43.78 22.57 -16.17
CA GLU A 944 -43.58 24.00 -15.89
C GLU A 944 -43.32 24.81 -17.16
N TYR A 945 -42.52 24.28 -18.09
CA TYR A 945 -42.22 24.93 -19.36
C TYR A 945 -43.47 25.07 -20.24
N LEU A 946 -44.28 24.01 -20.37
CA LEU A 946 -45.53 24.08 -21.11
C LEU A 946 -46.53 25.01 -20.45
N TYR A 947 -46.65 24.96 -19.12
CA TYR A 947 -47.53 25.87 -18.37
C TYR A 947 -47.22 27.33 -18.72
N LYS A 948 -45.95 27.75 -18.63
CA LYS A 948 -45.55 29.13 -18.95
C LYS A 948 -45.90 29.55 -20.39
N ARG A 949 -45.89 28.62 -21.35
CA ARG A 949 -46.25 28.92 -22.75
C ARG A 949 -47.76 28.96 -23.01
N LEU A 950 -48.53 28.18 -22.25
CA LEU A 950 -49.97 28.06 -22.44
C LEU A 950 -50.76 29.02 -21.56
N TYR A 951 -50.19 29.48 -20.46
CA TYR A 951 -50.86 30.30 -19.44
C TYR A 951 -51.52 31.55 -20.01
N ASP A 952 -50.88 32.23 -20.97
CA ASP A 952 -51.40 33.46 -21.58
C ASP A 952 -52.45 33.23 -22.68
N LEU A 953 -52.74 31.97 -23.04
CA LEU A 953 -53.77 31.65 -24.02
C LEU A 953 -55.18 31.76 -23.41
N PRO A 954 -56.21 32.08 -24.22
CA PRO A 954 -57.61 32.01 -23.76
C PRO A 954 -57.96 30.62 -23.25
N VAL A 955 -58.74 30.55 -22.15
CA VAL A 955 -59.15 29.28 -21.50
C VAL A 955 -59.78 28.29 -22.48
N ASP A 956 -60.67 28.74 -23.36
CA ASP A 956 -61.31 27.87 -24.37
C ASP A 956 -60.27 27.25 -25.32
N GLN A 957 -59.20 27.98 -25.64
CA GLN A 957 -58.11 27.51 -26.48
C GLN A 957 -57.20 26.53 -25.73
N GLN A 958 -56.94 26.78 -24.44
CA GLN A 958 -56.21 25.86 -23.58
C GLN A 958 -56.94 24.51 -23.49
N GLN A 959 -58.24 24.52 -23.18
CA GLN A 959 -59.06 23.31 -23.11
C GLN A 959 -59.13 22.57 -24.45
N ALA A 960 -59.30 23.28 -25.56
CA ALA A 960 -59.32 22.66 -26.88
C ALA A 960 -57.98 21.96 -27.23
N LEU A 961 -56.84 22.61 -26.92
CA LEU A 961 -55.52 22.04 -27.14
C LEU A 961 -55.29 20.79 -26.28
N LEU A 962 -55.56 20.86 -24.97
CA LEU A 962 -55.35 19.71 -24.08
C LEU A 962 -56.26 18.54 -24.41
N LYS A 963 -57.54 18.79 -24.73
CA LYS A 963 -58.46 17.73 -25.17
C LYS A 963 -57.98 17.07 -26.47
N SER A 964 -57.44 17.86 -27.41
CA SER A 964 -56.88 17.32 -28.65
C SER A 964 -55.62 16.49 -28.41
N VAL A 965 -54.76 16.91 -27.47
CA VAL A 965 -53.54 16.19 -27.11
C VAL A 965 -53.88 14.91 -26.35
N GLN A 966 -54.88 14.95 -25.46
CA GLN A 966 -55.39 13.78 -24.77
C GLN A 966 -55.94 12.75 -25.75
N ALA A 967 -56.83 13.15 -26.67
CA ALA A 967 -57.37 12.28 -27.70
C ALA A 967 -56.25 11.68 -28.58
N TRP A 968 -55.23 12.47 -28.89
CA TRP A 968 -54.04 11.97 -29.60
C TRP A 968 -53.28 10.93 -28.78
N SER A 969 -53.07 11.17 -27.49
CA SER A 969 -52.37 10.22 -26.61
C SER A 969 -53.15 8.92 -26.41
N GLU A 970 -54.48 8.97 -26.34
CA GLU A 970 -55.34 7.79 -26.23
C GLU A 970 -55.35 6.97 -27.54
N ALA A 971 -55.21 7.65 -28.68
CA ALA A 971 -55.14 7.01 -29.99
C ALA A 971 -53.76 6.40 -30.32
N ASN A 972 -52.70 6.78 -29.60
CA ASN A 972 -51.33 6.36 -29.87
C ASN A 972 -50.74 5.63 -28.65
N ASN A 973 -50.32 4.37 -28.82
CA ASN A 973 -49.66 3.65 -27.73
C ASN A 973 -48.25 4.21 -27.50
N LEU A 974 -48.08 5.04 -26.47
CA LEU A 974 -46.77 5.59 -26.06
C LEU A 974 -45.99 4.65 -25.12
N GLY A 975 -46.58 3.52 -24.74
CA GLY A 975 -45.94 2.51 -23.89
C GLY A 975 -45.72 2.90 -22.44
N VAL A 976 -46.26 4.03 -21.98
CA VAL A 976 -46.25 4.51 -20.60
C VAL A 976 -47.50 5.33 -20.30
N ASP A 977 -47.87 5.42 -19.02
CA ASP A 977 -48.97 6.27 -18.60
C ASP A 977 -48.57 7.75 -18.58
N VAL A 978 -49.13 8.51 -19.50
CA VAL A 978 -48.93 9.97 -19.62
C VAL A 978 -50.11 10.78 -19.10
N SER A 979 -51.16 10.15 -18.55
CA SER A 979 -52.34 10.86 -18.03
C SER A 979 -51.98 11.84 -16.91
N SER A 980 -51.02 11.44 -16.05
CA SER A 980 -50.46 12.29 -14.98
C SER A 980 -49.88 13.61 -15.50
N PHE A 981 -49.28 13.62 -16.69
CA PHE A 981 -48.72 14.83 -17.30
C PHE A 981 -49.81 15.81 -17.71
N ILE A 982 -50.84 15.32 -18.40
CA ILE A 982 -51.97 16.13 -18.86
C ILE A 982 -52.73 16.68 -17.64
N GLN A 983 -53.04 15.83 -16.67
CA GLN A 983 -53.73 16.23 -15.44
C GLN A 983 -52.96 17.29 -14.65
N ALA A 984 -51.62 17.16 -14.54
CA ALA A 984 -50.80 18.15 -13.86
C ALA A 984 -50.84 19.51 -14.58
N LEU A 985 -50.83 19.50 -15.91
CA LEU A 985 -50.91 20.71 -16.72
C LEU A 985 -52.29 21.38 -16.62
N GLU A 986 -53.38 20.61 -16.65
CA GLU A 986 -54.75 21.08 -16.41
C GLU A 986 -54.87 21.73 -15.03
N ASN A 987 -54.36 21.07 -13.99
CA ASN A 987 -54.39 21.58 -12.62
C ASN A 987 -53.64 22.91 -12.48
N LEU A 988 -52.49 23.07 -13.15
CA LEU A 988 -51.72 24.31 -13.12
C LEU A 988 -52.41 25.44 -13.90
N LEU A 989 -53.08 25.13 -15.01
CA LEU A 989 -53.85 26.09 -15.80
C LEU A 989 -55.20 26.44 -15.15
N GLY A 990 -55.71 25.60 -14.25
CA GLY A 990 -56.96 25.81 -13.52
C GLY A 990 -58.20 25.48 -14.35
N ILE A 991 -58.11 24.49 -15.24
CA ILE A 991 -59.14 24.12 -16.23
C ILE A 991 -59.72 22.72 -16.06
#